data_AF-A0A397FDA0-F1
#
_entry.id   AF-A0A397FDA0-F1
#
_cell.length_a   1.000
_cell.length_b   1.000
_cell.length_c   1.000
_cell.angle_alpha   90.00
_cell.angle_beta   90.00
_cell.angle_gamma   90.00
#
_symmetry.space_group_name_H-M   'P 1'
#
loop_
_entity.id
_entity.type
_entity.pdbx_description
1 polymer ?
#
loop_
_entity_poly.entity_id
_entity_poly.type
_entity_poly.pdbx_seq_one_letter_code
_entity_poly.pdbx_strand_id
1 'polypeptide(L)'
;MSSCSNSMTARGCAHLAIVYVSEGRCPSILSELAAFAATATATEAAPRALLAHSFADPTYNRTSFYFVGSHVAASASSFVKAALARLEFSTHRGTHPTLGTVDHVCFSPLGTATALDSASEASTFASSVHSAVPTLPIYAYGPRLTGLCLKDIRKSLGYFTPTTTGAATMGRLHALVKENPPSAWTTQHVNSKGIDPELLSPEPHGVLCVGSVPLVLNYNLRCHPQDSKLTVAKLTRQVRLLSAAEAAAVEVGARITDAYFTGPTEAALLEAWRATIVEHSQLRDGGVAWTLRADEGNMRFFKAPDPLHRVGAHMFMSVVEVAGTLDEVIDLFRTDTTFKAKEYVKRFGKGLLDAVNLYTIVDPTPDFPNEKIAVTWFAMKSPFDKIVANRDCVMLECQHEFEWTAGRRAWVRGLQSVALPCCPDMQSTLGLVRSTQYGVGHVVLESLDRPGYLQISFLNHFDVKGTPPEWLIELGMKKRCKSILDIELYLREDRLGRGVVLSPGDFVPLTRRRHCFLCRKRFRPWTKRSNSACVSAFVHAELPFCTPNHAQLALEATYPHPAHQLCMKEAGMQNKVYLASRFTPSLTQVGAFFNSKACRETFGVIMDAVKNNMPTCMYSENISSKQLSDLTYDQLKTLYTAYIESL
;
A
#
# COMPACT_ATOMS: atom_id res chain seq x y z
N MET A 1 -10.94 -4.02 -43.39
CA MET A 1 -9.55 -3.55 -43.46
C MET A 1 -9.44 -2.21 -42.76
N SER A 2 -8.82 -2.22 -41.57
CA SER A 2 -8.02 -1.15 -40.94
C SER A 2 -7.90 -1.54 -39.47
N SER A 3 -6.84 -2.28 -39.16
CA SER A 3 -6.47 -2.67 -37.81
C SER A 3 -5.83 -1.47 -37.11
N CYS A 4 -6.55 -0.81 -36.20
CA CYS A 4 -5.91 0.00 -35.16
C CYS A 4 -5.38 -0.95 -34.09
N SER A 5 -4.16 -1.45 -34.32
CA SER A 5 -3.31 -2.00 -33.27
C SER A 5 -2.97 -0.88 -32.29
N ASN A 6 -3.71 -0.78 -31.19
CA ASN A 6 -3.22 -0.08 -30.00
C ASN A 6 -2.08 -0.93 -29.44
N SER A 7 -0.85 -0.63 -29.84
CA SER A 7 0.32 -1.05 -29.09
C SER A 7 0.23 -0.38 -27.73
N MET A 8 -0.07 -1.16 -26.69
CA MET A 8 0.38 -0.80 -25.34
C MET A 8 1.90 -0.84 -25.41
N THR A 9 2.52 0.30 -25.72
CA THR A 9 3.97 0.48 -25.59
C THR A 9 4.36 0.02 -24.19
N ALA A 10 5.32 -0.90 -24.10
CA ALA A 10 5.89 -1.36 -22.84
C ALA A 10 6.17 -0.17 -21.92
N ARG A 11 5.86 -0.29 -20.62
CA ARG A 11 6.16 0.76 -19.62
C ARG A 11 7.68 0.94 -19.57
N GLY A 12 8.19 1.98 -20.22
CA GLY A 12 9.61 2.32 -20.21
C GLY A 12 10.10 2.73 -18.82
N CYS A 13 11.41 2.60 -18.59
CA CYS A 13 12.08 3.13 -17.40
C CYS A 13 11.90 4.66 -17.38
N ALA A 14 11.28 5.18 -16.33
CA ALA A 14 11.01 6.60 -16.18
C ALA A 14 11.30 7.06 -14.75
N HIS A 15 11.61 8.33 -14.60
CA HIS A 15 11.99 8.96 -13.36
C HIS A 15 11.16 10.23 -13.18
N LEU A 16 10.94 10.62 -11.93
CA LEU A 16 10.45 11.92 -11.53
C LEU A 16 11.58 12.68 -10.86
N ALA A 17 11.84 13.91 -11.29
CA ALA A 17 12.64 14.86 -10.51
C ALA A 17 11.77 16.05 -10.12
N ILE A 18 11.70 16.37 -8.82
CA ILE A 18 11.03 17.58 -8.33
C ILE A 18 12.08 18.55 -7.83
N VAL A 19 12.15 19.73 -8.45
CA VAL A 19 13.08 20.81 -8.10
C VAL A 19 12.33 21.89 -7.34
N TYR A 20 12.81 22.27 -6.16
CA TYR A 20 12.20 23.30 -5.34
C TYR A 20 13.08 24.56 -5.30
N VAL A 21 12.53 25.66 -5.83
CA VAL A 21 13.20 26.95 -5.96
C VAL A 21 12.60 27.95 -4.97
N SER A 22 13.45 28.72 -4.31
CA SER A 22 13.10 29.74 -3.31
C SER A 22 12.70 31.06 -3.97
N GLU A 23 11.69 30.99 -4.84
CA GLU A 23 11.02 32.13 -5.47
C GLU A 23 9.58 31.70 -5.81
N GLY A 24 8.60 32.54 -5.50
CA GLY A 24 7.17 32.27 -5.72
C GLY A 24 6.32 33.53 -5.86
N ARG A 25 6.93 34.72 -5.94
CA ARG A 25 6.25 36.02 -5.92
C ARG A 25 6.47 36.84 -7.17
N CYS A 26 7.68 36.87 -7.72
CA CYS A 26 8.05 37.76 -8.82
C CYS A 26 7.61 37.16 -10.18
N PRO A 27 6.58 37.70 -10.85
CA PRO A 27 5.99 37.03 -12.02
C PRO A 27 6.94 36.94 -13.23
N SER A 28 7.83 37.92 -13.41
CA SER A 28 8.83 37.90 -14.49
C SER A 28 9.85 36.78 -14.27
N ILE A 29 10.38 36.66 -13.05
CA ILE A 29 11.31 35.59 -12.69
C ILE A 29 10.63 34.22 -12.82
N LEU A 30 9.40 34.07 -12.34
CA LEU A 30 8.66 32.82 -12.47
C LEU A 30 8.42 32.42 -13.93
N SER A 31 8.13 33.39 -14.80
CA SER A 31 7.96 33.15 -16.24
C SER A 31 9.28 32.73 -16.89
N GLU A 32 10.40 33.36 -16.52
CA GLU A 32 11.75 32.97 -16.97
C GLU A 32 12.12 31.56 -16.49
N LEU A 33 11.87 31.23 -15.22
CA LEU A 33 12.13 29.89 -14.67
C LEU A 33 11.26 28.82 -15.35
N ALA A 34 9.98 29.10 -15.59
CA ALA A 34 9.10 28.19 -16.32
C ALA A 34 9.57 27.98 -17.76
N ALA A 35 10.05 29.04 -18.43
CA ALA A 35 10.66 28.93 -19.74
C ALA A 35 11.93 28.06 -19.68
N PHE A 36 12.85 28.30 -18.74
CA PHE A 36 14.05 27.47 -18.57
C PHE A 36 13.71 26.01 -18.28
N ALA A 37 12.70 25.73 -17.45
CA ALA A 37 12.27 24.38 -17.16
C ALA A 37 11.66 23.71 -18.40
N ALA A 38 10.82 24.43 -19.17
CA ALA A 38 10.23 23.92 -20.41
C ALA A 38 11.27 23.75 -21.53
N THR A 39 12.36 24.53 -21.53
CA THR A 39 13.44 24.50 -22.52
C THR A 39 14.71 23.78 -22.05
N ALA A 40 14.74 23.21 -20.84
CA ALA A 40 15.85 22.45 -20.30
C ALA A 40 16.34 21.35 -21.28
N THR A 41 17.54 21.56 -21.82
CA THR A 41 18.08 20.89 -23.01
C THR A 41 18.15 19.37 -22.89
N ALA A 42 17.81 18.67 -23.98
CA ALA A 42 18.26 17.30 -24.24
C ALA A 42 19.71 17.33 -24.72
N THR A 43 20.48 16.28 -24.44
CA THR A 43 21.75 16.01 -25.12
C THR A 43 21.52 14.94 -26.19
N GLU A 44 22.42 14.82 -27.18
CA GLU A 44 22.34 13.74 -28.17
C GLU A 44 22.30 12.33 -27.53
N ALA A 45 22.85 12.20 -26.32
CA ALA A 45 22.89 10.96 -25.55
C ALA A 45 21.64 10.69 -24.68
N ALA A 46 20.78 11.68 -24.43
CA ALA A 46 19.64 11.54 -23.51
C ALA A 46 18.41 12.36 -23.96
N PRO A 47 17.27 11.72 -24.26
CA PRO A 47 16.03 12.42 -24.60
C PRO A 47 15.56 13.36 -23.49
N ARG A 48 14.97 14.49 -23.89
CA ARG A 48 14.45 15.54 -23.00
C ARG A 48 13.44 14.99 -22.00
N ALA A 49 13.57 15.33 -20.73
CA ALA A 49 12.48 15.14 -19.77
C ALA A 49 11.36 16.16 -20.04
N LEU A 50 10.11 15.74 -19.83
CA LEU A 50 8.94 16.60 -19.93
C LEU A 50 8.76 17.37 -18.61
N LEU A 51 8.53 18.68 -18.69
CA LEU A 51 7.99 19.45 -17.56
C LEU A 51 6.50 19.09 -17.42
N ALA A 52 6.19 18.21 -16.47
CA ALA A 52 4.84 17.73 -16.25
C ALA A 52 3.98 18.75 -15.49
N HIS A 53 4.58 19.46 -14.54
CA HIS A 53 3.88 20.41 -13.68
C HIS A 53 4.82 21.44 -13.08
N SER A 54 4.28 22.60 -12.73
CA SER A 54 4.93 23.56 -11.84
C SER A 54 3.88 24.23 -10.96
N PHE A 55 4.25 24.51 -9.71
CA PHE A 55 3.36 25.14 -8.73
C PHE A 55 4.13 26.21 -7.96
N ALA A 56 3.66 27.46 -8.02
CA ALA A 56 4.22 28.58 -7.29
C ALA A 56 3.32 28.95 -6.10
N ASP A 57 3.92 29.09 -4.92
CA ASP A 57 3.26 29.55 -3.70
C ASP A 57 3.80 30.94 -3.30
N PRO A 58 3.02 32.02 -3.50
CA PRO A 58 3.42 33.37 -3.14
C PRO A 58 3.54 33.58 -1.63
N THR A 59 2.79 32.84 -0.82
CA THR A 59 2.84 32.95 0.65
C THR A 59 4.21 32.46 1.12
N TYR A 60 4.57 31.25 0.71
CA TYR A 60 5.85 30.62 1.03
C TYR A 60 7.03 31.19 0.27
N ASN A 61 6.77 31.93 -0.81
CA ASN A 61 7.77 32.39 -1.77
C ASN A 61 8.60 31.22 -2.33
N ARG A 62 7.91 30.15 -2.76
CA ARG A 62 8.55 28.91 -3.20
C ARG A 62 7.83 28.35 -4.42
N THR A 63 8.58 27.80 -5.37
CA THR A 63 8.03 27.14 -6.56
C THR A 63 8.60 25.74 -6.72
N SER A 64 7.78 24.78 -7.08
CA SER A 64 8.19 23.42 -7.46
C SER A 64 8.05 23.19 -8.96
N PHE A 65 9.00 22.45 -9.54
CA PHE A 65 9.01 22.05 -10.95
C PHE A 65 9.18 20.54 -11.06
N TYR A 66 8.32 19.88 -11.85
CA TYR A 66 8.23 18.43 -11.94
C TYR A 66 8.69 17.96 -13.33
N PHE A 67 9.85 17.33 -13.39
CA PHE A 67 10.41 16.74 -14.61
C PHE A 67 10.14 15.24 -14.64
N VAL A 68 9.60 14.73 -15.75
CA VAL A 68 9.28 13.32 -15.94
C VAL A 68 9.90 12.81 -17.24
N GLY A 69 10.61 11.68 -17.18
CA GLY A 69 11.23 11.08 -18.36
C GLY A 69 12.24 10.01 -18.00
N SER A 70 12.86 9.37 -19.00
CA SER A 70 13.88 8.34 -18.77
C SER A 70 15.18 8.91 -18.18
N HIS A 71 15.54 10.16 -18.50
CA HIS A 71 16.79 10.82 -18.05
C HIS A 71 16.51 12.23 -17.50
N VAL A 72 15.91 12.30 -16.33
CA VAL A 72 15.51 13.56 -15.69
C VAL A 72 16.69 14.36 -15.13
N ALA A 73 17.82 13.71 -14.83
CA ALA A 73 19.00 14.36 -14.26
C ALA A 73 19.58 15.43 -15.19
N ALA A 74 19.62 15.20 -16.50
CA ALA A 74 20.15 16.14 -17.48
C ALA A 74 19.32 17.43 -17.53
N SER A 75 17.99 17.28 -17.65
CA SER A 75 17.06 18.41 -17.69
C SER A 75 17.01 19.16 -16.36
N ALA A 76 16.95 18.44 -15.23
CA ALA A 76 16.99 19.05 -13.90
C ALA A 76 18.31 19.80 -13.66
N SER A 77 19.45 19.26 -14.10
CA SER A 77 20.76 19.92 -13.98
C SER A 77 20.82 21.20 -14.80
N SER A 78 20.36 21.16 -16.04
CA SER A 78 20.32 22.32 -16.95
C SER A 78 19.45 23.44 -16.35
N PHE A 79 18.27 23.07 -15.84
CA PHE A 79 17.37 24.00 -15.17
C PHE A 79 17.97 24.59 -13.89
N VAL A 80 18.53 23.76 -13.00
CA VAL A 80 19.11 24.22 -11.74
C VAL A 80 20.30 25.16 -11.97
N LYS A 81 21.16 24.88 -12.97
CA LYS A 81 22.25 25.80 -13.34
C LYS A 81 21.72 27.16 -13.79
N ALA A 82 20.65 27.20 -14.59
CA ALA A 82 20.02 28.45 -14.99
C ALA A 82 19.37 29.20 -13.81
N ALA A 83 18.71 28.46 -12.90
CA ALA A 83 18.11 29.04 -11.70
C ALA A 83 19.16 29.65 -10.77
N LEU A 84 20.28 28.94 -10.53
CA LEU A 84 21.40 29.45 -9.74
C LEU A 84 22.03 30.69 -10.40
N ALA A 85 22.23 30.70 -11.72
CA ALA A 85 22.76 31.87 -12.42
C ALA A 85 21.83 33.10 -12.35
N ARG A 86 20.53 32.90 -12.11
CA ARG A 86 19.51 33.95 -12.15
C ARG A 86 19.14 34.51 -10.78
N LEU A 87 19.36 33.75 -9.71
CA LEU A 87 18.84 34.02 -8.38
C LEU A 87 19.95 34.08 -7.34
N GLU A 88 19.78 34.99 -6.39
CA GLU A 88 20.68 35.13 -5.25
C GLU A 88 19.91 34.86 -3.95
N PHE A 89 20.37 33.89 -3.16
CA PHE A 89 19.63 33.48 -1.98
C PHE A 89 19.57 34.57 -0.91
N SER A 90 20.59 35.42 -0.82
CA SER A 90 20.66 36.55 0.12
C SER A 90 19.42 37.46 0.07
N THR A 91 18.85 37.63 -1.12
CA THR A 91 17.70 38.51 -1.39
C THR A 91 16.35 37.85 -1.07
N HIS A 92 16.32 36.53 -0.87
CA HIS A 92 15.10 35.77 -0.65
C HIS A 92 14.36 36.23 0.61
N ARG A 93 13.03 36.34 0.52
CA ARG A 93 12.14 36.57 1.66
C ARG A 93 10.91 35.68 1.59
N GLY A 94 10.75 34.75 2.52
CA GLY A 94 9.69 33.74 2.53
C GLY A 94 9.27 33.37 3.94
N THR A 95 8.03 32.93 4.11
CA THR A 95 7.54 32.40 5.40
C THR A 95 7.91 30.93 5.58
N HIS A 96 8.15 30.22 4.49
CA HIS A 96 8.59 28.82 4.51
C HIS A 96 10.11 28.75 4.72
N PRO A 97 10.60 27.92 5.65
CA PRO A 97 12.04 27.77 5.85
C PRO A 97 12.72 27.19 4.60
N THR A 98 13.92 27.66 4.31
CA THR A 98 14.72 27.17 3.19
C THR A 98 16.19 27.42 3.48
N LEU A 99 17.08 26.61 2.90
CA LEU A 99 18.53 26.73 3.05
C LEU A 99 19.24 27.23 1.80
N GLY A 100 18.55 27.45 0.67
CA GLY A 100 19.20 27.87 -0.56
C GLY A 100 18.27 28.32 -1.66
N THR A 101 18.86 28.85 -2.73
CA THR A 101 18.18 29.26 -3.97
C THR A 101 17.39 28.10 -4.56
N VAL A 102 18.05 26.94 -4.65
CA VAL A 102 17.40 25.66 -4.90
C VAL A 102 17.53 24.86 -3.61
N ASP A 103 16.44 24.80 -2.84
CA ASP A 103 16.43 24.25 -1.49
C ASP A 103 16.69 22.75 -1.49
N HIS A 104 15.92 22.02 -2.30
CA HIS A 104 16.18 20.62 -2.54
C HIS A 104 15.68 20.12 -3.89
N VAL A 105 16.23 19.00 -4.32
CA VAL A 105 15.80 18.24 -5.50
C VAL A 105 15.59 16.78 -5.10
N CYS A 106 14.43 16.21 -5.38
CA CYS A 106 14.19 14.78 -5.13
C CYS A 106 14.00 14.02 -6.44
N PHE A 107 14.58 12.82 -6.49
CA PHE A 107 14.43 11.86 -7.57
C PHE A 107 13.63 10.66 -7.07
N SER A 108 12.65 10.22 -7.86
CA SER A 108 11.80 9.08 -7.54
C SER A 108 11.61 8.17 -8.75
N PRO A 109 11.55 6.84 -8.54
CA PRO A 109 11.32 5.89 -9.62
C PRO A 109 9.86 5.97 -10.10
N LEU A 110 9.65 5.89 -11.41
CA LEU A 110 8.35 5.74 -12.04
C LEU A 110 8.33 4.55 -13.01
N GLY A 111 7.16 3.95 -13.21
CA GLY A 111 7.01 2.84 -14.15
C GLY A 111 7.84 1.62 -13.75
N THR A 112 8.81 1.24 -14.58
CA THR A 112 9.71 0.09 -14.34
C THR A 112 11.06 0.48 -13.73
N ALA A 113 11.32 1.78 -13.50
CA ALA A 113 12.55 2.24 -12.87
C ALA A 113 12.65 1.77 -11.41
N THR A 114 13.86 1.46 -10.97
CA THR A 114 14.13 1.03 -9.59
C THR A 114 14.60 2.20 -8.72
N ALA A 115 14.57 2.01 -7.40
CA ALA A 115 15.16 2.97 -6.47
C ALA A 115 16.67 3.18 -6.70
N LEU A 116 17.37 2.17 -7.26
CA LEU A 116 18.78 2.26 -7.61
C LEU A 116 18.98 3.15 -8.85
N ASP A 117 18.13 3.01 -9.87
CA ASP A 117 18.16 3.85 -11.08
C ASP A 117 17.94 5.33 -10.71
N SER A 118 16.99 5.59 -9.81
CA SER A 118 16.74 6.95 -9.30
C SER A 118 17.90 7.52 -8.50
N ALA A 119 18.63 6.67 -7.75
CA ALA A 119 19.83 7.07 -7.04
C ALA A 119 21.00 7.37 -8.00
N SER A 120 21.07 6.65 -9.12
CA SER A 120 22.01 6.95 -10.20
C SER A 120 21.73 8.32 -10.81
N GLU A 121 20.48 8.61 -11.18
CA GLU A 121 20.07 9.92 -11.70
C GLU A 121 20.36 11.06 -10.71
N ALA A 122 20.06 10.87 -9.41
CA ALA A 122 20.39 11.85 -8.38
C ALA A 122 21.90 12.11 -8.27
N SER A 123 22.72 11.06 -8.41
CA SER A 123 24.18 11.15 -8.40
C SER A 123 24.70 11.88 -9.63
N THR A 124 24.20 11.55 -10.83
CA THR A 124 24.52 12.24 -12.08
C THR A 124 24.17 13.73 -12.01
N PHE A 125 23.00 14.06 -11.46
CA PHE A 125 22.58 15.43 -11.24
C PHE A 125 23.55 16.18 -10.31
N ALA A 126 23.87 15.59 -9.15
CA ALA A 126 24.74 16.24 -8.18
C ALA A 126 26.16 16.45 -8.73
N SER A 127 26.73 15.47 -9.43
CA SER A 127 28.01 15.62 -10.12
C SER A 127 27.96 16.74 -11.16
N SER A 128 26.89 16.80 -11.96
CA SER A 128 26.72 17.83 -13.00
C SER A 128 26.59 19.25 -12.42
N VAL A 129 25.89 19.42 -11.30
CA VAL A 129 25.78 20.71 -10.60
C VAL A 129 27.10 21.07 -9.93
N HIS A 130 27.76 20.12 -9.26
CA HIS A 130 29.06 20.35 -8.63
C HIS A 130 30.13 20.77 -9.64
N SER A 131 30.18 20.14 -10.83
CA SER A 131 31.11 20.57 -11.89
C SER A 131 30.86 22.00 -12.38
N ALA A 132 29.63 22.50 -12.31
CA ALA A 132 29.29 23.87 -12.71
C ALA A 132 29.51 24.88 -11.58
N VAL A 133 29.28 24.50 -10.32
CA VAL A 133 29.44 25.35 -9.13
C VAL A 133 30.20 24.55 -8.05
N PRO A 134 31.54 24.44 -8.13
CA PRO A 134 32.32 23.56 -7.25
C PRO A 134 32.27 23.94 -5.76
N THR A 135 32.04 25.22 -5.47
CA THR A 135 31.98 25.74 -4.09
C THR A 135 30.62 25.51 -3.43
N LEU A 136 29.56 25.15 -4.18
CA LEU A 136 28.22 24.95 -3.65
C LEU A 136 28.19 23.72 -2.73
N PRO A 137 27.74 23.84 -1.46
CA PRO A 137 27.57 22.67 -0.60
C PRO A 137 26.33 21.87 -1.03
N ILE A 138 26.54 20.61 -1.44
CA ILE A 138 25.49 19.71 -1.92
C ILE A 138 25.34 18.51 -0.96
N TYR A 139 24.22 18.42 -0.26
CA TYR A 139 23.92 17.37 0.71
C TYR A 139 23.06 16.27 0.10
N ALA A 140 23.58 15.04 0.03
CA ALA A 140 22.81 13.86 -0.38
C ALA A 140 21.95 13.30 0.76
N TYR A 141 20.74 12.84 0.43
CA TYR A 141 19.86 12.12 1.35
C TYR A 141 19.14 10.95 0.69
N GLY A 142 18.66 10.02 1.51
CA GLY A 142 17.87 8.87 1.08
C GLY A 142 18.63 7.54 1.18
N PRO A 143 17.89 6.42 1.28
CA PRO A 143 18.42 5.11 1.67
C PRO A 143 19.43 4.52 0.68
N ARG A 144 19.40 4.95 -0.58
CA ARG A 144 20.28 4.48 -1.66
C ARG A 144 21.43 5.44 -1.98
N LEU A 145 21.50 6.60 -1.31
CA LEU A 145 22.63 7.55 -1.41
C LEU A 145 23.47 7.49 -0.14
N THR A 146 23.05 8.18 0.92
CA THR A 146 23.81 8.33 2.17
C THR A 146 23.18 7.62 3.36
N GLY A 147 21.93 7.18 3.24
CA GLY A 147 21.15 6.64 4.36
C GLY A 147 20.59 7.70 5.31
N LEU A 148 21.01 8.97 5.18
CA LEU A 148 20.49 10.08 5.99
C LEU A 148 19.10 10.50 5.50
N CYS A 149 18.25 10.95 6.43
CA CYS A 149 16.98 11.57 6.08
C CYS A 149 17.15 13.09 5.87
N LEU A 150 16.32 13.67 5.01
CA LEU A 150 16.36 15.11 4.69
C LEU A 150 16.14 15.97 5.93
N LYS A 151 15.27 15.53 6.84
CA LYS A 151 14.99 16.22 8.10
C LYS A 151 16.23 16.37 8.98
N ASP A 152 17.06 15.34 9.08
CA ASP A 152 18.24 15.38 9.95
C ASP A 152 19.31 16.34 9.40
N ILE A 153 19.51 16.33 8.08
CA ILE A 153 20.37 17.30 7.39
C ILE A 153 19.84 18.72 7.58
N ARG A 154 18.54 18.93 7.36
CA ARG A 154 17.91 20.24 7.57
C ARG A 154 18.06 20.70 9.02
N LYS A 155 17.94 19.79 9.98
CA LYS A 155 18.10 20.09 11.40
C LYS A 155 19.52 20.53 11.73
N SER A 156 20.55 19.83 11.23
CA SER A 156 21.95 20.21 11.46
C SER A 156 22.30 21.55 10.81
N LEU A 157 21.62 21.93 9.73
CA LEU A 157 21.81 23.19 9.02
C LEU A 157 20.88 24.33 9.48
N GLY A 158 20.20 24.16 10.61
CA GLY A 158 19.39 25.22 11.22
C GLY A 158 18.10 25.57 10.46
N TYR A 159 17.57 24.65 9.64
CA TYR A 159 16.35 24.84 8.85
C TYR A 159 15.12 25.21 9.69
N PHE A 160 14.98 24.62 10.88
CA PHE A 160 13.81 24.84 11.73
C PHE A 160 13.91 26.09 12.61
N THR A 161 15.00 26.86 12.48
CA THR A 161 15.17 28.13 13.18
C THR A 161 14.34 29.23 12.50
N PRO A 162 13.41 29.91 13.21
CA PRO A 162 12.52 30.90 12.61
C PRO A 162 13.32 32.01 11.92
N THR A 163 13.30 32.03 10.59
CA THR A 163 14.02 33.02 9.77
C THR A 163 13.22 33.27 8.51
N THR A 164 13.01 34.54 8.17
CA THR A 164 12.17 34.94 7.02
C THR A 164 12.97 35.52 5.86
N THR A 165 14.29 35.61 6.00
CA THR A 165 15.19 36.22 5.00
C THR A 165 16.37 35.30 4.71
N GLY A 166 16.72 35.13 3.44
CA GLY A 166 17.86 34.32 3.02
C GLY A 166 19.20 34.85 3.54
N ALA A 167 19.41 36.17 3.60
CA ALA A 167 20.62 36.76 4.20
C ALA A 167 20.90 36.28 5.64
N ALA A 168 19.88 36.25 6.50
CA ALA A 168 20.04 35.76 7.88
C ALA A 168 20.27 34.25 7.95
N THR A 169 19.71 33.47 7.02
CA THR A 169 20.01 32.04 6.88
C THR A 169 21.45 31.81 6.43
N MET A 170 21.91 32.53 5.39
CA MET A 170 23.28 32.44 4.89
C MET A 170 24.32 32.76 5.96
N GLY A 171 24.09 33.80 6.77
CA GLY A 171 25.00 34.18 7.85
C GLY A 171 25.26 33.06 8.87
N ARG A 172 24.33 32.12 9.04
CA ARG A 172 24.50 30.93 9.89
C ARG A 172 25.07 29.74 9.14
N LEU A 173 24.72 29.58 7.86
CA LEU A 173 25.14 28.44 7.05
C LEU A 173 26.65 28.31 6.94
N HIS A 174 27.40 29.42 6.91
CA HIS A 174 28.87 29.38 6.88
C HIS A 174 29.47 28.56 8.02
N ALA A 175 29.04 28.82 9.27
CA ALA A 175 29.50 28.06 10.43
C ALA A 175 28.96 26.62 10.41
N LEU A 176 27.66 26.45 10.11
CA LEU A 176 27.00 25.15 10.17
C LEU A 176 27.50 24.15 9.11
N VAL A 177 27.84 24.63 7.90
CA VAL A 177 28.45 23.80 6.85
C VAL A 177 29.86 23.38 7.23
N LYS A 178 30.62 24.25 7.90
CA LYS A 178 31.95 23.91 8.43
C LYS A 178 31.89 22.89 9.56
N GLU A 179 30.91 23.03 10.46
CA GLU A 179 30.66 22.07 11.55
C GLU A 179 30.09 20.73 11.06
N ASN A 180 29.24 20.77 10.01
CA ASN A 180 28.52 19.62 9.48
C ASN A 180 28.72 19.51 7.96
N PRO A 181 29.93 19.20 7.46
CA PRO A 181 30.20 19.15 6.03
C PRO A 181 29.39 18.05 5.32
N PRO A 182 29.11 18.19 4.02
CA PRO A 182 28.41 17.16 3.25
C PRO A 182 29.18 15.83 3.24
N SER A 183 28.47 14.71 3.38
CA SER A 183 29.06 13.37 3.27
C SER A 183 29.48 13.06 1.82
N ALA A 184 30.62 12.39 1.63
CA ALA A 184 31.11 11.99 0.30
C ALA A 184 30.15 11.00 -0.39
N TRP A 185 29.96 11.17 -1.71
CA TRP A 185 28.80 10.64 -2.44
C TRP A 185 28.87 9.18 -2.91
N THR A 186 30.03 8.51 -3.02
CA THR A 186 30.10 7.06 -3.33
C THR A 186 31.51 6.47 -3.11
N THR A 187 31.56 5.16 -2.85
CA THR A 187 32.75 4.30 -2.72
C THR A 187 33.58 4.11 -4.01
N GLN A 188 33.28 4.79 -5.12
CA GLN A 188 34.00 4.61 -6.40
C GLN A 188 34.50 5.88 -7.09
N HIS A 189 34.23 7.08 -6.58
CA HIS A 189 34.79 8.32 -7.12
C HIS A 189 35.36 9.24 -6.04
N VAL A 190 36.21 8.67 -5.20
CA VAL A 190 37.22 9.42 -4.46
C VAL A 190 38.49 9.37 -5.30
N ASN A 191 38.76 10.41 -6.08
CA ASN A 191 40.16 10.74 -6.35
C ASN A 191 40.80 11.18 -5.02
N SER A 192 42.12 11.11 -4.92
CA SER A 192 42.91 11.23 -3.69
C SER A 192 42.76 12.54 -2.88
N LYS A 193 41.78 13.41 -3.17
CA LYS A 193 41.60 14.71 -2.53
C LYS A 193 40.25 14.98 -1.86
N GLY A 194 39.21 14.14 -2.00
CA GLY A 194 37.93 14.40 -1.33
C GLY A 194 37.31 15.78 -1.64
N ILE A 195 36.19 16.13 -1.00
CA ILE A 195 35.72 17.53 -0.97
C ILE A 195 36.37 18.15 0.26
N ASP A 196 37.29 19.09 0.05
CA ASP A 196 37.87 19.88 1.14
C ASP A 196 36.78 20.83 1.67
N PRO A 197 36.34 20.70 2.94
CA PRO A 197 35.34 21.59 3.52
C PRO A 197 35.74 23.07 3.49
N GLU A 198 37.04 23.37 3.43
CA GLU A 198 37.54 24.76 3.33
C GLU A 198 37.30 25.37 1.92
N LEU A 199 36.96 24.56 0.91
CA LEU A 199 36.59 25.02 -0.44
C LEU A 199 35.08 25.23 -0.61
N LEU A 200 34.27 24.87 0.38
CA LEU A 200 32.82 25.03 0.34
C LEU A 200 32.40 26.42 0.80
N SER A 201 31.53 27.07 0.03
CA SER A 201 30.95 28.36 0.37
C SER A 201 29.44 28.33 0.12
N PRO A 202 28.61 28.58 1.15
CA PRO A 202 27.18 28.81 0.98
C PRO A 202 26.87 30.07 0.15
N GLU A 203 27.82 30.95 -0.15
CA GLU A 203 27.54 32.13 -0.97
C GLU A 203 27.69 31.86 -2.46
N PRO A 204 26.82 32.43 -3.31
CA PRO A 204 25.64 33.26 -2.98
C PRO A 204 24.32 32.46 -2.90
N HIS A 205 24.39 31.13 -2.98
CA HIS A 205 23.22 30.28 -3.28
C HIS A 205 22.63 29.52 -2.09
N GLY A 206 23.24 29.59 -0.92
CA GLY A 206 22.96 28.74 0.23
C GLY A 206 23.49 27.32 0.02
N VAL A 207 22.70 26.32 0.40
CA VAL A 207 23.01 24.90 0.23
C VAL A 207 21.92 24.19 -0.56
N LEU A 208 22.30 23.13 -1.28
CA LEU A 208 21.42 22.30 -2.08
C LEU A 208 21.30 20.92 -1.45
N CYS A 209 20.09 20.51 -1.07
CA CYS A 209 19.84 19.12 -0.70
C CYS A 209 19.38 18.31 -1.92
N VAL A 210 19.83 17.08 -2.06
CA VAL A 210 19.41 16.21 -3.19
C VAL A 210 19.24 14.80 -2.70
N GLY A 211 18.17 14.14 -3.13
CA GLY A 211 17.88 12.80 -2.65
C GLY A 211 17.23 11.89 -3.65
N SER A 212 17.38 10.59 -3.38
CA SER A 212 16.64 9.52 -4.06
C SER A 212 15.71 8.85 -3.05
N VAL A 213 14.42 9.00 -3.27
CA VAL A 213 13.36 8.55 -2.36
C VAL A 213 12.18 7.99 -3.15
N PRO A 214 11.35 7.11 -2.55
CA PRO A 214 10.05 6.77 -3.12
C PRO A 214 9.23 8.03 -3.45
N LEU A 215 8.22 7.91 -4.30
CA LEU A 215 7.37 9.04 -4.67
C LEU A 215 6.82 9.77 -3.43
N VAL A 216 7.15 11.05 -3.29
CA VAL A 216 6.69 11.93 -2.21
C VAL A 216 5.72 12.98 -2.78
N LEU A 217 4.52 13.05 -2.24
CA LEU A 217 3.57 14.15 -2.42
C LEU A 217 3.71 15.15 -1.27
N ASN A 218 3.44 16.42 -1.55
CA ASN A 218 3.27 17.40 -0.48
C ASN A 218 1.77 17.62 -0.32
N TYR A 219 1.28 17.49 0.91
CA TYR A 219 -0.13 17.71 1.21
C TYR A 219 -0.27 18.64 2.41
N ASN A 220 -1.04 19.70 2.21
CA ASN A 220 -1.39 20.64 3.25
C ASN A 220 -2.80 20.32 3.75
N LEU A 221 -2.92 20.06 5.05
CA LEU A 221 -4.23 20.01 5.71
C LEU A 221 -4.64 21.44 6.04
N ARG A 222 -5.76 21.90 5.46
CA ARG A 222 -6.38 23.16 5.84
C ARG A 222 -7.06 23.00 7.19
N CYS A 223 -6.56 23.73 8.19
CA CYS A 223 -7.20 23.83 9.50
C CYS A 223 -8.22 24.97 9.52
N HIS A 224 -9.20 24.90 10.42
CA HIS A 224 -10.16 25.99 10.57
C HIS A 224 -9.46 27.21 11.18
N PRO A 225 -9.81 28.45 10.80
CA PRO A 225 -9.16 29.65 11.35
C PRO A 225 -9.27 29.81 12.88
N GLN A 226 -10.20 29.08 13.51
CA GLN A 226 -10.42 29.09 14.96
C GLN A 226 -9.60 28.01 15.69
N ASP A 227 -8.94 27.10 14.97
CA ASP A 227 -8.14 26.04 15.57
C ASP A 227 -6.92 26.61 16.28
N SER A 228 -6.76 26.24 17.56
CA SER A 228 -5.60 26.67 18.34
C SER A 228 -4.31 26.04 17.81
N LYS A 229 -3.17 26.74 17.99
CA LYS A 229 -1.85 26.17 17.65
C LYS A 229 -1.60 24.81 18.29
N LEU A 230 -2.07 24.63 19.53
CA LEU A 230 -1.96 23.38 20.28
C LEU A 230 -2.80 22.27 19.63
N THR A 231 -3.99 22.58 19.12
CA THR A 231 -4.85 21.64 18.40
C THR A 231 -4.17 21.16 17.12
N VAL A 232 -3.67 22.10 16.31
CA VAL A 232 -2.95 21.78 15.06
C VAL A 232 -1.70 20.94 15.34
N ALA A 233 -0.94 21.27 16.40
CA ALA A 233 0.23 20.50 16.80
C ALA A 233 -0.11 19.08 17.28
N LYS A 234 -1.20 18.91 18.02
CA LYS A 234 -1.70 17.58 18.45
C LYS A 234 -2.14 16.74 17.25
N LEU A 235 -2.91 17.32 16.33
CA LEU A 235 -3.36 16.66 15.10
C LEU A 235 -2.16 16.26 14.23
N THR A 236 -1.22 17.18 14.01
CA THR A 236 0.02 16.92 13.30
C THR A 236 0.81 15.78 13.94
N ARG A 237 0.92 15.75 15.28
CA ARG A 237 1.59 14.68 16.01
C ARG A 237 0.88 13.33 15.85
N GLN A 238 -0.44 13.29 15.89
CA GLN A 238 -1.20 12.04 15.70
C GLN A 238 -1.04 11.49 14.29
N VAL A 239 -1.14 12.34 13.26
CA VAL A 239 -0.91 11.94 11.87
C VAL A 239 0.52 11.42 11.64
N ARG A 240 1.53 12.00 12.32
CA ARG A 240 2.93 11.52 12.30
C ARG A 240 3.15 10.14 12.95
N LEU A 241 2.29 9.73 13.88
CA LEU A 241 2.44 8.44 14.58
C LEU A 241 1.83 7.29 13.77
N LEU A 242 0.91 7.59 12.85
CA LEU A 242 0.16 6.61 12.06
C LEU A 242 0.90 6.17 10.79
N SER A 243 1.82 6.98 10.30
CA SER A 243 2.66 6.67 9.14
C SER A 243 4.00 7.31 9.40
N ALA A 244 5.12 6.74 8.93
CA ALA A 244 6.44 7.36 9.01
C ALA A 244 6.54 8.65 8.16
N ALA A 245 5.61 9.60 8.34
CA ALA A 245 5.49 10.87 7.68
C ALA A 245 6.19 11.94 8.52
N GLU A 246 7.10 12.67 7.90
CA GLU A 246 7.67 13.87 8.48
C GLU A 246 6.63 14.99 8.37
N ALA A 247 6.54 15.88 9.37
CA ALA A 247 5.71 17.06 9.26
C ALA A 247 6.50 18.25 9.81
N ALA A 248 6.29 19.46 9.30
CA ALA A 248 6.84 20.68 9.89
C ALA A 248 5.67 21.61 10.24
N ALA A 249 5.54 22.00 11.51
CA ALA A 249 4.67 23.11 11.90
C ALA A 249 5.53 24.37 11.81
N VAL A 250 5.27 25.23 10.83
CA VAL A 250 5.95 26.53 10.73
C VAL A 250 5.18 27.51 11.61
N GLU A 251 5.86 28.01 12.65
CA GLU A 251 5.34 29.04 13.52
C GLU A 251 5.99 30.38 13.15
N VAL A 252 5.29 31.23 12.40
CA VAL A 252 5.65 32.66 12.29
C VAL A 252 4.37 33.48 12.33
N GLY A 253 4.37 34.52 13.16
CA GLY A 253 3.26 35.41 13.54
C GLY A 253 2.05 35.50 12.62
N ALA A 254 0.88 35.25 13.23
CA ALA A 254 -0.49 35.41 12.73
C ALA A 254 -0.98 34.38 11.69
N ARG A 255 -1.89 33.50 12.18
CA ARG A 255 -2.75 32.55 11.44
C ARG A 255 -2.02 31.34 10.85
N ILE A 256 -2.02 30.23 11.60
CA ILE A 256 -1.65 28.90 11.10
C ILE A 256 -2.77 28.44 10.18
N THR A 257 -2.64 28.61 8.87
CA THR A 257 -3.61 28.08 7.88
C THR A 257 -3.22 26.72 7.32
N ASP A 258 -1.96 26.30 7.48
CA ASP A 258 -1.42 25.16 6.73
C ASP A 258 -0.39 24.38 7.57
N ALA A 259 -0.70 23.11 7.89
CA ALA A 259 0.25 22.16 8.45
C ALA A 259 0.93 21.38 7.32
N TYR A 260 2.26 21.38 7.29
CA TYR A 260 3.06 20.70 6.26
C TYR A 260 3.30 19.24 6.61
N PHE A 261 2.92 18.32 5.72
CA PHE A 261 3.29 16.91 5.77
C PHE A 261 4.19 16.55 4.59
N THR A 262 5.33 15.92 4.88
CA THR A 262 6.27 15.30 3.94
C THR A 262 6.50 13.86 4.40
N GLY A 263 5.78 12.91 3.83
CA GLY A 263 5.81 11.49 4.22
C GLY A 263 5.43 10.58 3.06
N PRO A 264 5.42 9.25 3.20
CA PRO A 264 4.95 8.37 2.14
C PRO A 264 3.46 8.62 1.92
N THR A 265 3.10 9.01 0.71
CA THR A 265 2.05 10.00 0.46
C THR A 265 0.71 9.48 -0.03
N GLU A 266 0.55 8.18 -0.03
CA GLU A 266 -0.74 7.52 -0.22
C GLU A 266 -1.20 6.89 1.08
N ALA A 267 -0.26 6.39 1.90
CA ALA A 267 -0.53 5.76 3.18
C ALA A 267 -1.23 6.68 4.18
N ALA A 268 -0.85 7.96 4.31
CA ALA A 268 -1.48 8.87 5.28
C ALA A 268 -2.93 9.25 4.93
N LEU A 269 -3.22 9.45 3.64
CA LEU A 269 -4.59 9.69 3.16
C LEU A 269 -5.43 8.42 3.30
N LEU A 270 -4.83 7.27 2.99
CA LEU A 270 -5.44 5.97 3.21
C LEU A 270 -5.72 5.73 4.69
N GLU A 271 -4.80 6.06 5.61
CA GLU A 271 -4.99 5.93 7.05
C GLU A 271 -6.06 6.86 7.60
N ALA A 272 -6.05 8.14 7.20
CA ALA A 272 -7.10 9.08 7.60
C ALA A 272 -8.49 8.62 7.12
N TRP A 273 -8.55 8.06 5.91
CA TRP A 273 -9.76 7.50 5.36
C TRP A 273 -10.19 6.17 6.00
N ARG A 274 -9.25 5.25 6.27
CA ARG A 274 -9.47 4.02 7.06
C ARG A 274 -10.07 4.39 8.42
N ALA A 275 -9.46 5.33 9.12
CA ALA A 275 -9.93 5.85 10.40
C ALA A 275 -11.34 6.44 10.30
N THR A 276 -11.66 7.16 9.21
CA THR A 276 -13.01 7.68 8.96
C THR A 276 -14.05 6.57 8.82
N ILE A 277 -13.75 5.49 8.07
CA ILE A 277 -14.66 4.35 7.94
C ILE A 277 -14.89 3.67 9.28
N VAL A 278 -13.80 3.48 10.02
CA VAL A 278 -13.82 2.92 11.37
C VAL A 278 -14.66 3.77 12.32
N GLU A 279 -14.45 5.09 12.36
CA GLU A 279 -15.19 6.04 13.18
C GLU A 279 -16.68 6.05 12.81
N HIS A 280 -17.01 6.22 11.53
CA HIS A 280 -18.40 6.24 11.05
C HIS A 280 -19.12 4.90 11.25
N SER A 281 -18.41 3.78 11.40
CA SER A 281 -19.01 2.48 11.69
C SER A 281 -19.49 2.33 13.14
N GLN A 282 -19.14 3.27 14.02
CA GLN A 282 -19.54 3.23 15.43
C GLN A 282 -20.97 3.77 15.60
N LEU A 283 -21.77 3.04 16.37
CA LEU A 283 -23.15 3.43 16.69
C LEU A 283 -23.23 4.57 17.72
N ARG A 284 -22.16 4.80 18.46
CA ARG A 284 -22.03 5.85 19.49
C ARG A 284 -20.64 6.47 19.34
N ASP A 285 -20.54 7.78 19.58
CA ASP A 285 -19.27 8.52 19.64
C ASP A 285 -18.41 8.50 18.34
N GLY A 286 -18.98 8.05 17.22
CA GLY A 286 -18.33 7.97 15.90
C GLY A 286 -18.68 9.11 14.93
N GLY A 287 -19.12 10.25 15.45
CA GLY A 287 -19.42 11.44 14.63
C GLY A 287 -20.66 11.37 13.73
N VAL A 288 -21.31 10.20 13.59
CA VAL A 288 -22.50 10.00 12.73
C VAL A 288 -23.73 9.71 13.57
N ALA A 289 -24.80 10.47 13.31
CA ALA A 289 -26.10 10.31 13.96
C ALA A 289 -26.92 9.17 13.31
N TRP A 290 -26.61 7.93 13.67
CA TRP A 290 -27.31 6.74 13.17
C TRP A 290 -28.73 6.61 13.73
N THR A 291 -29.71 6.44 12.83
CA THR A 291 -31.11 6.15 13.17
C THR A 291 -31.43 4.69 12.84
N LEU A 292 -31.90 3.91 13.83
CA LEU A 292 -32.35 2.53 13.61
C LEU A 292 -33.61 2.51 12.73
N ARG A 293 -33.58 1.72 11.66
CA ARG A 293 -34.67 1.57 10.69
C ARG A 293 -35.32 0.19 10.74
N ALA A 294 -34.55 -0.85 11.05
CA ALA A 294 -35.06 -2.19 11.25
C ALA A 294 -34.15 -2.99 12.19
N ASP A 295 -34.76 -3.83 13.02
CA ASP A 295 -34.09 -4.85 13.82
C ASP A 295 -34.75 -6.19 13.51
N GLU A 296 -34.00 -7.09 12.88
CA GLU A 296 -34.47 -8.42 12.46
C GLU A 296 -33.88 -9.54 13.34
N GLY A 297 -33.34 -9.20 14.52
CA GLY A 297 -32.75 -10.13 15.49
C GLY A 297 -31.31 -10.53 15.15
N ASN A 298 -31.05 -10.99 13.92
CA ASN A 298 -29.70 -11.32 13.45
C ASN A 298 -29.00 -10.17 12.71
N MET A 299 -29.73 -9.08 12.41
CA MET A 299 -29.22 -7.90 11.73
C MET A 299 -29.97 -6.65 12.19
N ARG A 300 -29.21 -5.60 12.50
CA ARG A 300 -29.74 -4.24 12.70
C ARG A 300 -29.38 -3.36 11.51
N PHE A 301 -30.33 -2.58 11.01
CA PHE A 301 -30.18 -1.72 9.84
C PHE A 301 -30.43 -0.26 10.22
N PHE A 302 -29.49 0.61 9.88
CA PHE A 302 -29.45 2.02 10.25
C PHE A 302 -29.35 2.93 9.02
N LYS A 303 -29.83 4.16 9.17
CA LYS A 303 -29.72 5.26 8.20
C LYS A 303 -29.19 6.50 8.89
N ALA A 304 -28.38 7.29 8.20
CA ALA A 304 -27.88 8.58 8.66
C ALA A 304 -27.94 9.62 7.54
N PRO A 305 -28.01 10.92 7.86
CA PRO A 305 -27.79 11.97 6.88
C PRO A 305 -26.31 11.97 6.41
N ASP A 306 -26.05 12.39 5.17
CA ASP A 306 -24.66 12.65 4.73
C ASP A 306 -24.07 13.80 5.58
N PRO A 307 -22.91 13.60 6.24
CA PRO A 307 -22.28 14.65 7.05
C PRO A 307 -22.07 15.98 6.31
N LEU A 308 -21.88 15.93 4.99
CA LEU A 308 -21.65 17.11 4.14
C LEU A 308 -22.87 17.54 3.34
N HIS A 309 -24.05 16.97 3.62
CA HIS A 309 -25.34 17.34 3.03
C HIS A 309 -25.32 17.40 1.49
N ARG A 310 -24.54 16.51 0.86
CA ARG A 310 -24.47 16.42 -0.61
C ARG A 310 -25.80 15.96 -1.18
N VAL A 311 -26.22 16.60 -2.26
CA VAL A 311 -27.42 16.23 -3.00
C VAL A 311 -27.22 14.84 -3.62
N GLY A 312 -28.14 13.91 -3.36
CA GLY A 312 -28.12 12.54 -3.89
C GLY A 312 -27.19 11.56 -3.15
N ALA A 313 -26.54 12.00 -2.06
CA ALA A 313 -25.76 11.11 -1.20
C ALA A 313 -26.65 10.41 -0.17
N HIS A 314 -26.42 9.12 0.03
CA HIS A 314 -27.13 8.30 1.01
C HIS A 314 -26.14 7.54 1.87
N MET A 315 -26.46 7.42 3.16
CA MET A 315 -25.64 6.72 4.14
C MET A 315 -26.47 5.69 4.92
N PHE A 316 -26.03 4.43 4.84
CA PHE A 316 -26.66 3.29 5.50
C PHE A 316 -25.62 2.42 6.19
N MET A 317 -26.03 1.68 7.21
CA MET A 317 -25.18 0.69 7.87
C MET A 317 -25.99 -0.52 8.32
N SER A 318 -25.40 -1.70 8.22
CA SER A 318 -25.90 -2.89 8.91
C SER A 318 -24.89 -3.41 9.91
N VAL A 319 -25.37 -3.88 11.05
CA VAL A 319 -24.55 -4.52 12.10
C VAL A 319 -25.09 -5.92 12.35
N VAL A 320 -24.22 -6.92 12.27
CA VAL A 320 -24.54 -8.34 12.54
C VAL A 320 -23.52 -8.95 13.50
N GLU A 321 -23.88 -10.07 14.11
CA GLU A 321 -22.97 -10.94 14.84
C GLU A 321 -22.85 -12.29 14.12
N VAL A 322 -21.63 -12.75 13.91
CA VAL A 322 -21.34 -13.96 13.11
C VAL A 322 -20.42 -14.89 13.91
N ALA A 323 -20.68 -16.20 13.89
CA ALA A 323 -19.80 -17.20 14.48
C ALA A 323 -18.56 -17.43 13.58
N GLY A 324 -17.39 -16.96 14.01
CA GLY A 324 -16.22 -16.72 13.16
C GLY A 324 -14.95 -16.43 13.93
N THR A 325 -13.79 -16.68 13.33
CA THR A 325 -12.55 -15.99 13.69
C THR A 325 -12.24 -14.88 12.69
N LEU A 326 -11.47 -13.88 13.13
CA LEU A 326 -11.09 -12.76 12.27
C LEU A 326 -10.37 -13.25 11.00
N ASP A 327 -9.49 -14.25 11.16
CA ASP A 327 -8.71 -14.81 10.06
C ASP A 327 -9.59 -15.48 8.99
N GLU A 328 -10.64 -16.19 9.39
CA GLU A 328 -11.57 -16.80 8.42
C GLU A 328 -12.33 -15.73 7.62
N VAL A 329 -12.71 -14.62 8.26
CA VAL A 329 -13.33 -13.49 7.57
C VAL A 329 -12.35 -12.80 6.64
N ILE A 330 -11.12 -12.53 7.09
CA ILE A 330 -10.09 -11.91 6.24
C ILE A 330 -9.85 -12.75 4.98
N ASP A 331 -9.69 -14.07 5.14
CA ASP A 331 -9.53 -15.02 4.04
C ASP A 331 -10.69 -14.95 3.04
N LEU A 332 -11.94 -14.89 3.54
CA LEU A 332 -13.14 -14.81 2.71
C LEU A 332 -13.19 -13.54 1.83
N PHE A 333 -12.57 -12.44 2.29
CA PHE A 333 -12.56 -11.15 1.61
C PHE A 333 -11.29 -10.89 0.78
N ARG A 334 -10.37 -11.87 0.67
CA ARG A 334 -9.16 -11.74 -0.14
C ARG A 334 -9.50 -11.52 -1.62
N THR A 335 -8.94 -10.46 -2.18
CA THR A 335 -9.13 -10.04 -3.57
C THR A 335 -7.81 -9.58 -4.20
N ASP A 336 -6.71 -10.19 -3.73
CA ASP A 336 -5.32 -9.79 -4.01
C ASP A 336 -5.01 -9.78 -5.51
N THR A 337 -5.68 -10.64 -6.28
CA THR A 337 -5.53 -10.76 -7.73
C THR A 337 -6.90 -10.71 -8.41
N THR A 338 -6.92 -10.45 -9.72
CA THR A 338 -8.16 -10.55 -10.51
C THR A 338 -8.80 -11.94 -10.39
N PHE A 339 -8.01 -13.01 -10.33
CA PHE A 339 -8.53 -14.35 -10.09
C PHE A 339 -9.32 -14.44 -8.78
N LYS A 340 -8.72 -14.00 -7.67
CA LYS A 340 -9.38 -13.95 -6.36
C LYS A 340 -10.59 -13.02 -6.35
N ALA A 341 -10.53 -11.90 -7.06
CA ALA A 341 -11.67 -11.00 -7.22
C ALA A 341 -12.85 -11.67 -7.95
N LYS A 342 -12.59 -12.51 -8.96
CA LYS A 342 -13.65 -13.29 -9.65
C LYS A 342 -14.22 -14.37 -8.73
N GLU A 343 -13.39 -15.05 -7.94
CA GLU A 343 -13.86 -16.00 -6.92
C GLU A 343 -14.75 -15.32 -5.87
N TYR A 344 -14.34 -14.13 -5.41
CA TYR A 344 -15.16 -13.28 -4.54
C TYR A 344 -16.51 -12.95 -5.18
N VAL A 345 -16.55 -12.57 -6.45
CA VAL A 345 -17.81 -12.32 -7.18
C VAL A 345 -18.68 -13.56 -7.24
N LYS A 346 -18.12 -14.74 -7.54
CA LYS A 346 -18.90 -16.00 -7.56
C LYS A 346 -19.54 -16.28 -6.21
N ARG A 347 -18.79 -16.02 -5.13
CA ARG A 347 -19.25 -16.27 -3.76
C ARG A 347 -20.32 -15.30 -3.33
N PHE A 348 -20.09 -13.99 -3.48
CA PHE A 348 -21.03 -12.92 -3.14
C PHE A 348 -22.04 -12.60 -4.28
N GLY A 349 -22.22 -13.53 -5.21
CA GLY A 349 -22.82 -13.36 -6.56
C GLY A 349 -24.28 -12.93 -6.66
N LYS A 350 -24.93 -12.57 -5.55
CA LYS A 350 -26.27 -11.98 -5.56
C LYS A 350 -26.26 -10.47 -5.90
N GLY A 351 -25.13 -9.78 -5.68
CA GLY A 351 -25.03 -8.32 -5.85
C GLY A 351 -23.93 -7.82 -6.78
N LEU A 352 -22.98 -8.67 -7.15
CA LEU A 352 -21.87 -8.35 -8.04
C LEU A 352 -22.00 -9.10 -9.36
N LEU A 353 -21.82 -8.39 -10.46
CA LEU A 353 -21.76 -8.94 -11.81
C LEU A 353 -20.32 -9.30 -12.18
N ASP A 354 -19.39 -8.43 -11.81
CA ASP A 354 -17.98 -8.64 -12.10
C ASP A 354 -17.06 -7.83 -11.18
N ALA A 355 -15.80 -8.24 -11.08
CA ALA A 355 -14.74 -7.54 -10.38
C ALA A 355 -13.38 -7.80 -11.03
N VAL A 356 -12.56 -6.75 -11.10
CA VAL A 356 -11.20 -6.81 -11.65
C VAL A 356 -10.28 -6.00 -10.76
N ASN A 357 -9.17 -6.61 -10.31
CA ASN A 357 -8.10 -5.86 -9.68
C ASN A 357 -7.32 -5.13 -10.79
N LEU A 358 -7.42 -3.80 -10.84
CA LEU A 358 -6.76 -2.98 -11.87
C LEU A 358 -5.30 -2.72 -11.52
N TYR A 359 -5.03 -2.40 -10.24
CA TYR A 359 -3.69 -2.10 -9.74
C TYR A 359 -3.57 -2.56 -8.30
N THR A 360 -2.50 -3.28 -7.98
CA THR A 360 -2.09 -3.44 -6.57
C THR A 360 -1.05 -2.38 -6.24
N ILE A 361 -1.32 -1.60 -5.19
CA ILE A 361 -0.43 -0.53 -4.70
C ILE A 361 0.42 -1.06 -3.54
N VAL A 362 -0.20 -1.81 -2.63
CA VAL A 362 0.47 -2.52 -1.53
C VAL A 362 0.03 -3.97 -1.53
N ASP A 363 1.01 -4.86 -1.68
CA ASP A 363 0.85 -6.30 -1.56
C ASP A 363 0.98 -6.75 -0.08
N PRO A 364 0.24 -7.79 0.33
CA PRO A 364 0.45 -8.43 1.63
C PRO A 364 1.87 -8.95 1.76
N THR A 365 2.51 -8.70 2.91
CA THR A 365 3.88 -9.18 3.20
C THR A 365 3.84 -10.23 4.32
N PRO A 366 4.90 -11.03 4.54
CA PRO A 366 4.91 -11.99 5.65
C PRO A 366 4.71 -11.36 7.03
N ASP A 367 5.21 -10.14 7.23
CA ASP A 367 5.06 -9.40 8.50
C ASP A 367 3.69 -8.74 8.62
N PHE A 368 3.06 -8.44 7.48
CA PHE A 368 1.77 -7.78 7.36
C PHE A 368 0.86 -8.53 6.36
N PRO A 369 0.42 -9.76 6.70
CA PRO A 369 -0.23 -10.67 5.74
C PRO A 369 -1.65 -10.28 5.35
N ASN A 370 -2.20 -9.30 6.08
CA ASN A 370 -3.58 -8.81 5.96
C ASN A 370 -3.62 -7.35 5.48
N GLU A 371 -2.47 -6.74 5.18
CA GLU A 371 -2.39 -5.43 4.54
C GLU A 371 -2.62 -5.54 3.04
N LYS A 372 -3.47 -4.67 2.50
CA LYS A 372 -3.66 -4.53 1.06
C LYS A 372 -4.09 -3.13 0.73
N ILE A 373 -3.51 -2.55 -0.32
CA ILE A 373 -4.06 -1.36 -0.98
C ILE A 373 -4.11 -1.65 -2.48
N ALA A 374 -5.27 -1.47 -3.09
CA ALA A 374 -5.45 -1.77 -4.50
C ALA A 374 -6.50 -0.85 -5.13
N VAL A 375 -6.44 -0.67 -6.44
CA VAL A 375 -7.52 -0.11 -7.24
C VAL A 375 -8.28 -1.26 -7.87
N THR A 376 -9.56 -1.38 -7.55
CA THR A 376 -10.43 -2.44 -8.04
C THR A 376 -11.63 -1.85 -8.76
N TRP A 377 -11.99 -2.44 -9.89
CA TRP A 377 -13.24 -2.15 -10.58
C TRP A 377 -14.29 -3.19 -10.21
N PHE A 378 -15.52 -2.76 -9.97
CA PHE A 378 -16.67 -3.63 -9.71
C PHE A 378 -17.83 -3.26 -10.62
N ALA A 379 -18.50 -4.27 -11.16
CA ALA A 379 -19.84 -4.15 -11.72
C ALA A 379 -20.86 -4.71 -10.73
N MET A 380 -21.90 -3.95 -10.46
CA MET A 380 -22.94 -4.26 -9.49
C MET A 380 -24.28 -4.47 -10.19
N LYS A 381 -24.95 -5.56 -9.81
CA LYS A 381 -26.31 -5.83 -10.28
C LYS A 381 -27.28 -4.92 -9.54
N SER A 382 -28.17 -4.26 -10.28
CA SER A 382 -29.28 -3.54 -9.68
C SER A 382 -30.24 -4.51 -9.00
N PRO A 383 -30.67 -4.25 -7.75
CA PRO A 383 -31.75 -5.01 -7.12
C PRO A 383 -33.07 -4.96 -7.89
N PHE A 384 -33.21 -3.99 -8.80
CA PHE A 384 -34.39 -3.70 -9.63
C PHE A 384 -33.94 -3.48 -11.09
N ASP A 385 -33.41 -4.54 -11.72
CA ASP A 385 -32.71 -4.54 -13.02
C ASP A 385 -33.52 -4.07 -14.24
N LYS A 386 -34.82 -3.79 -14.09
CA LYS A 386 -35.70 -3.19 -15.12
C LYS A 386 -36.07 -1.73 -14.87
N ILE A 387 -35.85 -1.23 -13.65
CA ILE A 387 -36.21 0.13 -13.24
C ILE A 387 -34.94 0.98 -13.10
N VAL A 388 -33.86 0.33 -12.67
CA VAL A 388 -32.61 1.01 -12.39
C VAL A 388 -31.47 0.23 -13.01
N ALA A 389 -30.66 0.90 -13.83
CA ALA A 389 -29.55 0.30 -14.58
C ALA A 389 -28.51 -0.38 -13.67
N ASN A 390 -27.72 -1.30 -14.21
CA ASN A 390 -26.57 -1.84 -13.49
C ASN A 390 -25.51 -0.75 -13.32
N ARG A 391 -24.71 -0.87 -12.25
CA ARG A 391 -23.72 0.16 -11.88
C ARG A 391 -22.33 -0.38 -12.03
N ASP A 392 -21.39 0.51 -12.26
CA ASP A 392 -20.00 0.21 -11.99
C ASP A 392 -19.38 1.24 -11.03
N CYS A 393 -18.23 0.88 -10.47
CA CYS A 393 -17.38 1.78 -9.72
C CYS A 393 -15.91 1.38 -9.87
N VAL A 394 -15.05 2.39 -9.88
CA VAL A 394 -13.59 2.24 -9.77
C VAL A 394 -13.23 2.69 -8.36
N MET A 395 -12.64 1.79 -7.59
CA MET A 395 -12.53 1.93 -6.14
C MET A 395 -11.08 1.79 -5.70
N LEU A 396 -10.58 2.75 -4.93
CA LEU A 396 -9.43 2.53 -4.07
C LEU A 396 -9.91 1.69 -2.88
N GLU A 397 -9.45 0.45 -2.85
CA GLU A 397 -9.69 -0.53 -1.80
C GLU A 397 -8.50 -0.56 -0.86
N CYS A 398 -8.81 -0.74 0.42
CA CYS A 398 -7.82 -0.83 1.45
C CYS A 398 -8.23 -1.81 2.54
N GLN A 399 -7.31 -2.67 2.96
CA GLN A 399 -7.50 -3.67 4.00
C GLN A 399 -6.41 -3.51 5.06
N HIS A 400 -6.81 -3.53 6.32
CA HIS A 400 -5.91 -3.32 7.46
C HIS A 400 -6.37 -4.12 8.67
N GLU A 401 -5.44 -4.82 9.30
CA GLU A 401 -5.66 -5.42 10.63
C GLU A 401 -5.03 -4.52 11.70
N PHE A 402 -5.77 -4.30 12.79
CA PHE A 402 -5.36 -3.40 13.87
C PHE A 402 -5.93 -3.83 15.22
N GLU A 403 -5.43 -3.22 16.28
CA GLU A 403 -5.96 -3.39 17.63
C GLU A 403 -6.99 -2.30 17.95
N TRP A 404 -8.20 -2.73 18.30
CA TRP A 404 -9.24 -1.92 18.92
C TRP A 404 -8.97 -1.71 20.41
N THR A 405 -9.67 -0.77 21.03
CA THR A 405 -9.55 -0.45 22.47
C THR A 405 -9.48 -1.72 23.34
N ALA A 406 -8.53 -1.74 24.28
CA ALA A 406 -8.26 -2.87 25.17
C ALA A 406 -7.74 -4.16 24.48
N GLY A 407 -6.96 -4.02 23.39
CA GLY A 407 -6.27 -5.14 22.74
C GLY A 407 -7.20 -6.07 21.95
N ARG A 408 -8.39 -5.59 21.61
CA ARG A 408 -9.40 -6.35 20.85
C ARG A 408 -9.01 -6.35 19.38
N ARG A 409 -8.74 -7.50 18.75
CA ARG A 409 -8.38 -7.54 17.32
C ARG A 409 -9.52 -7.03 16.45
N ALA A 410 -9.15 -6.28 15.42
CA ALA A 410 -10.04 -5.65 14.48
C ALA A 410 -9.48 -5.72 13.07
N TRP A 411 -10.37 -5.72 12.09
CA TRP A 411 -9.99 -5.62 10.69
C TRP A 411 -10.96 -4.70 9.96
N VAL A 412 -10.42 -3.85 9.09
CA VAL A 412 -11.20 -2.96 8.24
C VAL A 412 -10.90 -3.23 6.78
N ARG A 413 -11.96 -3.29 5.98
CA ARG A 413 -11.92 -3.18 4.53
C ARG A 413 -12.66 -1.94 4.09
N GLY A 414 -11.95 -0.91 3.67
CA GLY A 414 -12.50 0.29 3.08
C GLY A 414 -12.49 0.27 1.57
N LEU A 415 -13.48 0.90 0.93
CA LEU A 415 -13.54 1.19 -0.50
C LEU A 415 -14.06 2.62 -0.76
N GLN A 416 -13.35 3.40 -1.55
CA GLN A 416 -13.76 4.74 -1.99
C GLN A 416 -13.57 4.92 -3.50
N SER A 417 -14.50 5.62 -4.17
CA SER A 417 -14.39 5.85 -5.61
C SER A 417 -13.22 6.76 -5.97
N VAL A 418 -12.50 6.38 -7.02
CA VAL A 418 -11.43 7.18 -7.64
C VAL A 418 -11.68 7.30 -9.14
N ALA A 419 -11.28 8.44 -9.72
CA ALA A 419 -11.36 8.65 -11.16
C ALA A 419 -10.02 8.28 -11.80
N LEU A 420 -10.04 7.37 -12.77
CA LEU A 420 -8.85 6.95 -13.51
C LEU A 420 -9.07 7.06 -15.02
N PRO A 421 -8.15 7.69 -15.77
CA PRO A 421 -8.26 7.79 -17.22
C PRO A 421 -8.34 6.44 -17.95
N CYS A 422 -7.72 5.39 -17.38
CA CYS A 422 -7.72 4.04 -17.95
C CYS A 422 -9.06 3.29 -17.80
N CYS A 423 -9.99 3.81 -16.99
CA CYS A 423 -11.32 3.23 -16.81
C CYS A 423 -12.40 4.33 -17.00
N PRO A 424 -12.63 4.76 -18.26
CA PRO A 424 -13.63 5.78 -18.57
C PRO A 424 -15.05 5.28 -18.28
N ASP A 425 -16.03 6.16 -18.45
CA ASP A 425 -17.44 5.79 -18.36
C ASP A 425 -17.79 4.70 -19.39
N MET A 426 -18.54 3.68 -18.95
CA MET A 426 -18.94 2.52 -19.75
C MET A 426 -20.45 2.48 -19.99
N GLN A 427 -21.16 3.60 -19.83
CA GLN A 427 -22.60 3.63 -19.99
C GLN A 427 -23.03 3.36 -21.44
N SER A 428 -22.32 3.95 -22.41
CA SER A 428 -22.62 3.79 -23.83
C SER A 428 -22.26 2.40 -24.38
N THR A 429 -21.26 1.74 -23.80
CA THR A 429 -20.73 0.46 -24.29
C THR A 429 -21.33 -0.74 -23.56
N LEU A 430 -21.53 -0.65 -22.24
CA LEU A 430 -21.99 -1.78 -21.40
C LEU A 430 -23.30 -1.49 -20.65
N GLY A 431 -23.88 -0.29 -20.78
CA GLY A 431 -25.09 0.10 -20.05
C GLY A 431 -24.88 0.26 -18.55
N LEU A 432 -23.62 0.39 -18.10
CA LEU A 432 -23.26 0.54 -16.70
C LEU A 432 -23.20 2.02 -16.32
N VAL A 433 -23.97 2.42 -15.32
CA VAL A 433 -23.94 3.79 -14.80
C VAL A 433 -22.85 3.90 -13.72
N ARG A 434 -21.90 4.82 -13.90
CA ARG A 434 -20.82 5.08 -12.93
C ARG A 434 -21.37 5.67 -11.63
N SER A 435 -21.39 4.88 -10.57
CA SER A 435 -21.78 5.35 -9.23
C SER A 435 -20.60 5.99 -8.50
N THR A 436 -20.89 6.85 -7.51
CA THR A 436 -19.86 7.44 -6.64
C THR A 436 -19.98 6.86 -5.24
N GLN A 437 -18.90 6.29 -4.73
CA GLN A 437 -18.83 5.72 -3.39
C GLN A 437 -17.94 6.63 -2.54
N TYR A 438 -18.52 7.37 -1.59
CA TYR A 438 -17.77 8.29 -0.72
C TYR A 438 -17.07 7.55 0.43
N GLY A 439 -17.60 6.41 0.84
CA GLY A 439 -17.00 5.51 1.82
C GLY A 439 -17.86 4.28 2.03
N VAL A 440 -17.37 3.13 1.59
CA VAL A 440 -18.03 1.84 1.79
C VAL A 440 -17.05 0.92 2.48
N GLY A 441 -17.48 0.09 3.41
CA GLY A 441 -16.54 -0.82 4.03
C GLY A 441 -17.11 -1.74 5.08
N HIS A 442 -16.31 -2.75 5.41
CA HIS A 442 -16.59 -3.68 6.50
C HIS A 442 -15.63 -3.38 7.64
N VAL A 443 -16.15 -3.26 8.85
CA VAL A 443 -15.37 -3.21 10.08
C VAL A 443 -15.75 -4.44 10.89
N VAL A 444 -14.76 -5.30 11.14
CA VAL A 444 -14.93 -6.59 11.80
C VAL A 444 -14.20 -6.53 13.13
N LEU A 445 -14.89 -6.85 14.21
CA LEU A 445 -14.36 -6.80 15.56
C LEU A 445 -14.62 -8.12 16.28
N GLU A 446 -13.64 -8.71 16.94
CA GLU A 446 -13.85 -9.92 17.75
C GLU A 446 -14.76 -9.64 18.95
N SER A 447 -15.77 -10.45 19.24
CA SER A 447 -16.65 -10.20 20.38
C SER A 447 -15.92 -10.43 21.70
N LEU A 448 -15.95 -9.42 22.59
CA LEU A 448 -15.40 -9.52 23.95
C LEU A 448 -16.30 -10.36 24.86
N ASP A 449 -17.61 -10.26 24.68
CA ASP A 449 -18.59 -10.93 25.53
C ASP A 449 -18.84 -12.39 25.11
N ARG A 450 -18.53 -12.73 23.86
CA ARG A 450 -18.81 -14.04 23.27
C ARG A 450 -17.64 -14.55 22.42
N PRO A 451 -16.68 -15.27 23.01
CA PRO A 451 -15.56 -15.85 22.28
C PRO A 451 -16.00 -16.69 21.07
N GLY A 452 -15.29 -16.56 19.95
CA GLY A 452 -15.63 -17.22 18.68
C GLY A 452 -16.77 -16.56 17.89
N TYR A 453 -17.18 -15.35 18.29
CA TYR A 453 -18.10 -14.52 17.52
C TYR A 453 -17.43 -13.22 17.12
N LEU A 454 -17.87 -12.66 15.99
CA LEU A 454 -17.42 -11.40 15.43
C LEU A 454 -18.62 -10.47 15.29
N GLN A 455 -18.43 -9.20 15.58
CA GLN A 455 -19.34 -8.15 15.17
C GLN A 455 -18.87 -7.59 13.84
N ILE A 456 -19.76 -7.52 12.85
CA ILE A 456 -19.46 -6.96 11.54
C ILE A 456 -20.38 -5.77 11.28
N SER A 457 -19.78 -4.60 11.08
CA SER A 457 -20.45 -3.38 10.59
C SER A 457 -20.17 -3.22 9.10
N PHE A 458 -21.22 -3.13 8.28
CA PHE A 458 -21.11 -2.83 6.85
C PHE A 458 -21.65 -1.44 6.55
N LEU A 459 -20.73 -0.50 6.39
CA LEU A 459 -20.98 0.90 6.09
C LEU A 459 -21.15 1.11 4.59
N ASN A 460 -22.18 1.85 4.18
CA ASN A 460 -22.42 2.20 2.79
C ASN A 460 -22.73 3.71 2.68
N HIS A 461 -21.78 4.50 2.16
CA HIS A 461 -21.95 5.91 1.87
C HIS A 461 -21.67 6.19 0.39
N PHE A 462 -22.72 6.55 -0.37
CA PHE A 462 -22.66 6.60 -1.83
C PHE A 462 -23.68 7.56 -2.44
N ASP A 463 -23.49 7.84 -3.73
CA ASP A 463 -24.45 8.43 -4.64
C ASP A 463 -24.64 7.45 -5.81
N VAL A 464 -25.88 6.97 -5.97
CA VAL A 464 -26.25 5.97 -6.97
C VAL A 464 -26.12 6.51 -8.40
N LYS A 465 -26.20 7.83 -8.54
CA LYS A 465 -26.44 8.58 -9.78
C LYS A 465 -27.77 8.22 -10.45
N GLY A 466 -28.32 9.19 -11.17
CA GLY A 466 -29.69 9.17 -11.70
C GLY A 466 -30.72 9.70 -10.70
N THR A 467 -32.00 9.43 -10.96
CA THR A 467 -33.13 9.95 -10.15
C THR A 467 -34.06 8.85 -9.61
N PRO A 468 -33.57 7.75 -9.00
CA PRO A 468 -34.45 6.78 -8.36
C PRO A 468 -35.15 7.40 -7.13
N PRO A 469 -36.42 7.06 -6.85
CA PRO A 469 -37.09 7.50 -5.63
C PRO A 469 -36.40 7.02 -4.35
N GLU A 470 -36.37 7.85 -3.31
CA GLU A 470 -35.69 7.58 -2.03
C GLU A 470 -36.09 6.22 -1.40
N TRP A 471 -37.39 5.92 -1.39
CA TRP A 471 -37.90 4.67 -0.81
C TRP A 471 -37.36 3.43 -1.54
N LEU A 472 -37.07 3.55 -2.84
CA LEU A 472 -36.53 2.46 -3.66
C LEU A 472 -35.04 2.25 -3.35
N ILE A 473 -34.29 3.33 -3.12
CA ILE A 473 -32.90 3.28 -2.68
C ILE A 473 -32.81 2.58 -1.33
N GLU A 474 -33.63 2.98 -0.36
CA GLU A 474 -33.66 2.38 0.97
C GLU A 474 -34.03 0.89 0.93
N LEU A 475 -35.04 0.51 0.13
CA LEU A 475 -35.42 -0.90 -0.05
C LEU A 475 -34.28 -1.72 -0.70
N GLY A 476 -33.65 -1.17 -1.73
CA GLY A 476 -32.51 -1.79 -2.41
C GLY A 476 -31.31 -1.96 -1.47
N MET A 477 -31.02 -0.96 -0.63
CA MET A 477 -29.94 -1.01 0.35
C MET A 477 -30.23 -1.96 1.49
N LYS A 478 -31.47 -2.05 1.97
CA LYS A 478 -31.84 -3.07 2.95
C LYS A 478 -31.57 -4.47 2.39
N LYS A 479 -31.91 -4.73 1.11
CA LYS A 479 -31.61 -6.02 0.45
C LYS A 479 -30.11 -6.27 0.28
N ARG A 480 -29.33 -5.24 -0.07
CA ARG A 480 -27.86 -5.33 -0.16
C ARG A 480 -27.22 -5.59 1.20
N CYS A 481 -27.62 -4.86 2.23
CA CYS A 481 -27.09 -5.04 3.58
C CYS A 481 -27.37 -6.43 4.15
N LYS A 482 -28.50 -7.05 3.79
CA LYS A 482 -28.79 -8.45 4.15
C LYS A 482 -27.78 -9.46 3.59
N SER A 483 -27.02 -9.14 2.55
CA SER A 483 -25.99 -10.08 2.03
C SER A 483 -24.89 -10.35 3.05
N ILE A 484 -24.72 -9.49 4.06
CA ILE A 484 -23.74 -9.72 5.13
C ILE A 484 -24.08 -10.98 5.96
N LEU A 485 -25.35 -11.41 5.99
CA LEU A 485 -25.78 -12.64 6.66
C LEU A 485 -25.28 -13.90 5.93
N ASP A 486 -24.98 -13.81 4.63
CA ASP A 486 -24.42 -14.93 3.88
C ASP A 486 -22.97 -15.24 4.33
N ILE A 487 -22.28 -14.32 5.02
CA ILE A 487 -20.92 -14.54 5.55
C ILE A 487 -20.90 -15.76 6.47
N GLU A 488 -21.84 -15.88 7.40
CA GLU A 488 -21.90 -17.03 8.32
C GLU A 488 -22.02 -18.36 7.57
N LEU A 489 -22.81 -18.39 6.51
CA LEU A 489 -22.95 -19.57 5.64
C LEU A 489 -21.62 -19.89 4.95
N TYR A 490 -20.93 -18.89 4.41
CA TYR A 490 -19.66 -19.09 3.72
C TYR A 490 -18.55 -19.56 4.64
N LEU A 491 -18.42 -18.99 5.84
CA LEU A 491 -17.45 -19.46 6.83
C LEU A 491 -17.72 -20.91 7.21
N ARG A 492 -19.00 -21.29 7.35
CA ARG A 492 -19.39 -22.67 7.64
C ARG A 492 -19.07 -23.62 6.48
N GLU A 493 -19.31 -23.22 5.25
CA GLU A 493 -18.93 -23.97 4.05
C GLU A 493 -17.42 -24.18 3.99
N ASP A 494 -16.60 -23.15 4.28
CA ASP A 494 -15.14 -23.27 4.29
C ASP A 494 -14.64 -24.21 5.36
N ARG A 495 -15.19 -24.15 6.57
CA ARG A 495 -14.87 -25.12 7.63
C ARG A 495 -15.22 -26.55 7.23
N LEU A 496 -16.35 -26.74 6.55
CA LEU A 496 -16.78 -28.05 6.05
C LEU A 496 -15.88 -28.54 4.91
N GLY A 497 -15.46 -27.64 4.01
CA GLY A 497 -14.55 -27.94 2.90
C GLY A 497 -13.12 -28.25 3.35
N ARG A 498 -12.63 -27.56 4.39
CA ARG A 498 -11.35 -27.87 5.05
C ARG A 498 -11.43 -29.12 5.95
N GLY A 499 -12.63 -29.62 6.21
CA GLY A 499 -12.87 -30.80 7.04
C GLY A 499 -12.63 -32.11 6.28
N VAL A 500 -12.46 -33.20 7.03
CA VAL A 500 -12.33 -34.53 6.44
C VAL A 500 -13.71 -35.00 5.95
N VAL A 501 -13.84 -35.25 4.65
CA VAL A 501 -15.02 -35.90 4.09
C VAL A 501 -14.97 -37.39 4.46
N LEU A 502 -15.89 -37.80 5.32
CA LEU A 502 -15.97 -39.17 5.83
C LEU A 502 -16.57 -40.10 4.78
N SER A 503 -15.93 -41.24 4.58
CA SER A 503 -16.49 -42.30 3.76
C SER A 503 -17.62 -43.02 4.52
N PRO A 504 -18.55 -43.69 3.81
CA PRO A 504 -19.60 -44.49 4.45
C PRO A 504 -19.09 -45.50 5.51
N GLY A 505 -17.85 -45.98 5.37
CA GLY A 505 -17.20 -46.91 6.29
C GLY A 505 -16.66 -46.26 7.58
N ASP A 506 -16.42 -44.95 7.57
CA ASP A 506 -15.92 -44.20 8.73
C ASP A 506 -17.03 -43.87 9.72
N PHE A 507 -18.30 -43.99 9.31
CA PHE A 507 -19.43 -43.74 10.18
C PHE A 507 -19.73 -44.94 11.08
N VAL A 508 -20.02 -44.66 12.35
CA VAL A 508 -20.62 -45.66 13.25
C VAL A 508 -21.91 -46.23 12.63
N PRO A 509 -22.03 -47.55 12.45
CA PRO A 509 -23.23 -48.17 11.90
C PRO A 509 -24.47 -47.75 12.69
N LEU A 510 -25.54 -47.38 11.98
CA LEU A 510 -26.81 -46.97 12.57
C LEU A 510 -27.40 -48.04 13.52
N THR A 511 -27.05 -49.32 13.34
CA THR A 511 -27.45 -50.44 14.20
C THR A 511 -26.87 -50.35 15.61
N ARG A 512 -25.72 -49.68 15.79
CA ARG A 512 -25.04 -49.51 17.08
C ARG A 512 -25.54 -48.31 17.89
N ARG A 513 -26.47 -47.51 17.37
CA ARG A 513 -26.98 -46.30 18.05
C ARG A 513 -28.47 -46.41 18.33
N ARG A 514 -28.86 -46.23 19.61
CA ARG A 514 -30.27 -46.18 20.05
C ARG A 514 -30.83 -44.75 20.13
N HIS A 515 -29.97 -43.74 20.16
CA HIS A 515 -30.32 -42.32 20.26
C HIS A 515 -29.46 -41.49 19.29
N CYS A 516 -29.99 -40.37 18.82
CA CYS A 516 -29.19 -39.39 18.08
C CYS A 516 -28.15 -38.74 18.97
N PHE A 517 -26.97 -38.48 18.42
CA PHE A 517 -25.88 -37.83 19.13
C PHE A 517 -26.17 -36.36 19.48
N LEU A 518 -26.67 -35.58 18.51
CA LEU A 518 -26.96 -34.15 18.69
C LEU A 518 -28.25 -33.93 19.49
N CYS A 519 -29.36 -34.49 18.99
CA CYS A 519 -30.69 -34.20 19.50
C CYS A 519 -31.08 -35.07 20.71
N ARG A 520 -30.27 -36.09 21.07
CA ARG A 520 -30.52 -37.13 22.10
C ARG A 520 -31.84 -37.92 21.98
N LYS A 521 -32.68 -37.63 20.98
CA LYS A 521 -33.94 -38.36 20.72
C LYS A 521 -33.66 -39.82 20.34
N ARG A 522 -34.49 -40.72 20.86
CA ARG A 522 -34.41 -42.16 20.59
C ARG A 522 -34.83 -42.46 19.15
N PHE A 523 -34.05 -43.29 18.46
CA PHE A 523 -34.43 -43.79 17.13
C PHE A 523 -35.55 -44.82 17.26
N ARG A 524 -36.71 -44.55 16.64
CA ARG A 524 -37.86 -45.48 16.66
C ARG A 524 -37.73 -46.52 15.53
N PRO A 525 -38.20 -47.76 15.70
CA PRO A 525 -38.03 -48.85 14.71
C PRO A 525 -38.71 -48.60 13.36
N TRP A 526 -39.71 -47.72 13.31
CA TRP A 526 -40.61 -47.54 12.15
C TRP A 526 -40.44 -46.20 11.42
N THR A 527 -39.53 -45.34 11.88
CA THR A 527 -39.23 -44.05 11.23
C THR A 527 -38.01 -44.22 10.33
N LYS A 528 -38.13 -43.84 9.04
CA LYS A 528 -36.99 -43.76 8.13
C LYS A 528 -35.90 -42.90 8.76
N ARG A 529 -34.72 -43.47 8.95
CA ARG A 529 -33.51 -42.77 9.41
C ARG A 529 -33.00 -41.91 8.25
N SER A 530 -33.61 -40.76 7.98
CA SER A 530 -33.13 -39.83 6.94
C SER A 530 -32.07 -38.88 7.51
N ASN A 531 -31.01 -38.65 6.74
CA ASN A 531 -29.83 -37.86 7.09
C ASN A 531 -30.07 -36.36 7.32
N SER A 532 -31.32 -35.89 7.38
CA SER A 532 -31.66 -34.47 7.30
C SER A 532 -32.06 -33.81 8.63
N ALA A 533 -32.11 -34.52 9.77
CA ALA A 533 -32.44 -33.86 11.06
C ALA A 533 -31.80 -34.42 12.34
N CYS A 534 -31.39 -35.69 12.40
CA CYS A 534 -30.69 -36.24 13.57
C CYS A 534 -29.51 -37.10 13.09
N VAL A 535 -28.29 -36.58 13.28
CA VAL A 535 -27.01 -37.12 12.74
C VAL A 535 -26.51 -38.29 13.60
N SER A 536 -25.98 -39.33 12.94
CA SER A 536 -25.39 -40.53 13.58
C SER A 536 -23.88 -40.70 13.34
N ALA A 537 -23.24 -39.75 12.66
CA ALA A 537 -21.87 -39.85 12.20
C ALA A 537 -20.83 -39.48 13.28
N PHE A 538 -19.85 -40.36 13.49
CA PHE A 538 -18.54 -40.04 14.07
C PHE A 538 -17.50 -40.96 13.44
N VAL A 539 -16.28 -40.44 13.27
CA VAL A 539 -15.06 -41.12 12.80
C VAL A 539 -14.48 -42.01 13.90
N HIS A 540 -13.78 -43.08 13.52
CA HIS A 540 -12.79 -43.70 14.40
C HIS A 540 -11.77 -42.64 14.87
N ALA A 541 -11.41 -42.70 16.15
CA ALA A 541 -10.77 -41.61 16.90
C ALA A 541 -9.49 -41.01 16.27
N GLU A 542 -9.37 -39.69 16.43
CA GLU A 542 -8.17 -38.84 16.31
C GLU A 542 -7.46 -38.77 14.95
N LEU A 543 -7.92 -37.84 14.10
CA LEU A 543 -7.05 -37.17 13.13
C LEU A 543 -6.72 -35.76 13.68
N PRO A 544 -5.45 -35.44 13.99
CA PRO A 544 -5.09 -34.13 14.50
C PRO A 544 -5.20 -33.05 13.41
N PHE A 545 -5.67 -31.86 13.80
CA PHE A 545 -5.64 -30.66 12.96
C PHE A 545 -4.18 -30.25 12.67
N CYS A 546 -3.84 -29.84 11.44
CA CYS A 546 -2.52 -29.25 11.22
C CYS A 546 -2.46 -27.88 11.90
N THR A 547 -1.47 -27.68 12.75
CA THR A 547 -1.02 -26.37 13.19
C THR A 547 0.14 -25.90 12.30
N PRO A 548 0.37 -24.58 12.16
CA PRO A 548 1.52 -24.04 11.43
C PRO A 548 2.88 -24.59 11.90
N ASN A 549 2.97 -25.03 13.15
CA ASN A 549 4.19 -25.61 13.73
C ASN A 549 4.60 -26.95 13.12
N HIS A 550 3.71 -27.68 12.44
CA HIS A 550 4.09 -28.96 11.82
C HIS A 550 5.06 -28.78 10.64
N ALA A 551 4.97 -27.68 9.89
CA ALA A 551 5.93 -27.37 8.84
C ALA A 551 7.34 -27.16 9.41
N GLN A 552 7.40 -26.36 10.48
CA GLN A 552 8.63 -26.05 11.18
C GLN A 552 9.26 -27.30 11.80
N LEU A 553 8.48 -28.12 12.52
CA LEU A 553 8.97 -29.34 13.16
C LEU A 553 9.55 -30.35 12.15
N ALA A 554 8.92 -30.49 10.98
CA ALA A 554 9.40 -31.41 9.95
C ALA A 554 10.69 -30.92 9.27
N LEU A 555 10.87 -29.60 9.12
CA LEU A 555 12.04 -28.99 8.47
C LEU A 555 13.20 -28.75 9.45
N GLU A 556 12.93 -28.50 10.73
CA GLU A 556 13.96 -28.34 11.77
C GLU A 556 14.87 -29.56 11.88
N ALA A 557 14.32 -30.75 11.62
CA ALA A 557 15.08 -31.99 11.57
C ALA A 557 16.19 -31.98 10.50
N THR A 558 16.09 -31.13 9.47
CA THR A 558 17.11 -31.04 8.43
C THR A 558 18.25 -30.10 8.81
N TYR A 559 18.01 -29.10 9.66
CA TYR A 559 18.97 -28.01 9.95
C TYR A 559 20.37 -28.44 10.41
N PRO A 560 20.54 -29.54 11.17
CA PRO A 560 21.88 -30.02 11.56
C PRO A 560 22.68 -30.62 10.39
N HIS A 561 22.07 -30.86 9.23
CA HIS A 561 22.73 -31.55 8.12
C HIS A 561 23.92 -30.73 7.58
N PRO A 562 25.13 -31.29 7.49
CA PRO A 562 26.35 -30.57 7.10
C PRO A 562 26.26 -29.87 5.74
N ALA A 563 25.48 -30.44 4.81
CA ALA A 563 25.25 -29.87 3.49
C ALA A 563 24.61 -28.47 3.54
N HIS A 564 23.79 -28.16 4.55
CA HIS A 564 23.16 -26.84 4.67
C HIS A 564 24.20 -25.73 4.85
N GLN A 565 25.14 -25.89 5.79
CA GLN A 565 26.16 -24.86 6.03
C GLN A 565 27.08 -24.67 4.82
N LEU A 566 27.38 -25.77 4.12
CA LEU A 566 28.21 -25.76 2.93
C LEU A 566 27.47 -25.13 1.73
N CYS A 567 26.20 -25.46 1.52
CA CYS A 567 25.35 -24.80 0.52
C CYS A 567 25.26 -23.30 0.77
N MET A 568 25.02 -22.90 2.01
CA MET A 568 24.94 -21.48 2.39
C MET A 568 26.26 -20.75 2.12
N LYS A 569 27.40 -21.43 2.26
CA LYS A 569 28.71 -20.90 1.86
C LYS A 569 28.82 -20.71 0.35
N GLU A 570 28.58 -21.79 -0.38
CA GLU A 570 28.81 -21.87 -1.82
C GLU A 570 27.84 -20.98 -2.61
N ALA A 571 26.62 -20.78 -2.09
CA ALA A 571 25.62 -19.90 -2.69
C ALA A 571 25.73 -18.42 -2.22
N GLY A 572 26.72 -18.08 -1.39
CA GLY A 572 26.92 -16.71 -0.90
C GLY A 572 25.80 -16.22 0.03
N MET A 573 25.19 -17.12 0.80
CA MET A 573 24.04 -16.84 1.70
C MET A 573 24.41 -16.91 3.19
N GLN A 574 25.68 -16.82 3.57
CA GLN A 574 26.13 -16.92 4.98
C GLN A 574 25.85 -15.68 5.84
N ASN A 575 25.39 -14.59 5.24
CA ASN A 575 25.23 -13.33 5.95
C ASN A 575 24.05 -13.41 6.93
N LYS A 576 24.34 -13.31 8.24
CA LYS A 576 23.32 -13.35 9.30
C LYS A 576 22.27 -12.24 9.16
N VAL A 577 22.64 -11.08 8.61
CA VAL A 577 21.71 -9.97 8.30
C VAL A 577 20.78 -10.37 7.17
N TYR A 578 21.31 -10.95 6.09
CA TYR A 578 20.52 -11.47 4.97
C TYR A 578 19.50 -12.52 5.43
N LEU A 579 19.91 -13.47 6.28
CA LEU A 579 19.05 -14.51 6.84
C LEU A 579 17.96 -13.99 7.80
N ALA A 580 18.27 -12.95 8.59
CA ALA A 580 17.31 -12.33 9.49
C ALA A 580 16.31 -11.41 8.77
N SER A 581 16.70 -10.87 7.61
CA SER A 581 15.94 -9.85 6.85
C SER A 581 14.99 -10.39 5.78
N ARG A 582 14.94 -11.71 5.56
CA ARG A 582 14.14 -12.36 4.50
C ARG A 582 14.33 -11.75 3.09
N PHE A 583 15.52 -11.23 2.78
CA PHE A 583 15.78 -10.70 1.45
C PHE A 583 15.69 -11.80 0.37
N THR A 584 15.14 -11.44 -0.78
CA THR A 584 15.16 -12.32 -1.97
C THR A 584 16.60 -12.48 -2.47
N PRO A 585 17.05 -13.70 -2.82
CA PRO A 585 18.39 -13.93 -3.33
C PRO A 585 18.62 -13.21 -4.66
N SER A 586 19.82 -12.66 -4.84
CA SER A 586 20.23 -12.09 -6.13
C SER A 586 20.36 -13.18 -7.19
N LEU A 587 20.26 -12.83 -8.48
CA LEU A 587 20.46 -13.78 -9.58
C LEU A 587 21.83 -14.48 -9.46
N THR A 588 22.87 -13.78 -9.02
CA THR A 588 24.18 -14.37 -8.77
C THR A 588 24.14 -15.43 -7.67
N GLN A 589 23.42 -15.19 -6.57
CA GLN A 589 23.26 -16.15 -5.49
C GLN A 589 22.42 -17.37 -5.92
N VAL A 590 21.36 -17.16 -6.71
CA VAL A 590 20.54 -18.25 -7.27
C VAL A 590 21.36 -19.09 -8.26
N GLY A 591 22.18 -18.45 -9.10
CA GLY A 591 23.12 -19.13 -9.99
C GLY A 591 24.17 -19.94 -9.22
N ALA A 592 24.73 -19.37 -8.16
CA ALA A 592 25.67 -20.07 -7.27
C ALA A 592 25.02 -21.26 -6.55
N PHE A 593 23.76 -21.11 -6.12
CA PHE A 593 22.95 -22.20 -5.58
C PHE A 593 22.87 -23.36 -6.59
N PHE A 594 22.33 -23.14 -7.80
CA PHE A 594 22.15 -24.21 -8.80
C PHE A 594 23.45 -24.85 -9.31
N ASN A 595 24.60 -24.22 -9.07
CA ASN A 595 25.92 -24.76 -9.41
C ASN A 595 26.66 -25.43 -8.24
N SER A 596 26.11 -25.37 -7.02
CA SER A 596 26.68 -26.02 -5.84
C SER A 596 26.22 -27.48 -5.70
N LYS A 597 27.18 -28.40 -5.48
CA LYS A 597 26.91 -29.80 -5.13
C LYS A 597 26.27 -29.91 -3.74
N ALA A 598 26.72 -29.09 -2.80
CA ALA A 598 26.17 -29.04 -1.44
C ALA A 598 24.72 -28.53 -1.41
N CYS A 599 24.35 -27.61 -2.31
CA CYS A 599 22.98 -27.13 -2.45
C CYS A 599 22.04 -28.16 -3.08
N ARG A 600 22.53 -28.96 -4.02
CA ARG A 600 21.79 -30.12 -4.54
C ARG A 600 21.52 -31.15 -3.44
N GLU A 601 22.52 -31.44 -2.62
CA GLU A 601 22.37 -32.35 -1.48
C GLU A 601 21.39 -31.80 -0.43
N THR A 602 21.52 -30.51 -0.09
CA THR A 602 20.58 -29.78 0.77
C THR A 602 19.14 -29.86 0.28
N PHE A 603 18.92 -29.67 -1.03
CA PHE A 603 17.60 -29.81 -1.63
C PHE A 603 17.05 -31.23 -1.44
N GLY A 604 17.87 -32.26 -1.66
CA GLY A 604 17.49 -33.65 -1.42
C GLY A 604 17.03 -33.90 0.02
N VAL A 605 17.81 -33.43 1.01
CA VAL A 605 17.48 -33.56 2.44
C VAL A 605 16.15 -32.89 2.79
N ILE A 606 15.90 -31.70 2.24
CA ILE A 606 14.62 -30.98 2.44
C ILE A 606 13.47 -31.75 1.81
N MET A 607 13.63 -32.22 0.57
CA MET A 607 12.58 -32.95 -0.14
C MET A 607 12.26 -34.29 0.53
N ASP A 608 13.26 -34.97 1.10
CA ASP A 608 13.07 -36.18 1.90
C ASP A 608 12.29 -35.89 3.20
N ALA A 609 12.57 -34.77 3.86
CA ALA A 609 11.79 -34.35 5.03
C ALA A 609 10.35 -33.96 4.65
N VAL A 610 10.16 -33.27 3.53
CA VAL A 610 8.83 -32.96 2.98
C VAL A 610 8.08 -34.24 2.62
N LYS A 611 8.75 -35.27 2.11
CA LYS A 611 8.13 -36.53 1.71
C LYS A 611 7.77 -37.42 2.88
N ASN A 612 8.65 -37.52 3.88
CA ASN A 612 8.54 -38.53 4.94
C ASN A 612 7.98 -37.96 6.25
N ASN A 613 8.15 -36.66 6.51
CA ASN A 613 7.83 -36.04 7.80
C ASN A 613 6.73 -34.98 7.72
N MET A 614 6.30 -34.57 6.51
CA MET A 614 5.20 -33.61 6.34
C MET A 614 3.83 -34.30 6.42
N PRO A 615 2.92 -33.85 7.30
CA PRO A 615 1.59 -34.44 7.38
C PRO A 615 0.77 -34.14 6.11
N THR A 616 -0.07 -35.10 5.68
CA THR A 616 -0.90 -35.01 4.47
C THR A 616 -1.82 -33.80 4.43
N CYS A 617 -2.14 -33.24 5.58
CA CYS A 617 -3.01 -32.08 5.72
C CYS A 617 -2.30 -30.74 5.38
N MET A 618 -0.98 -30.74 5.13
CA MET A 618 -0.18 -29.57 4.70
C MET A 618 -0.15 -29.36 3.18
N TYR A 619 -0.79 -30.25 2.40
CA TYR A 619 -0.86 -30.15 0.95
C TYR A 619 -2.19 -29.54 0.50
N SER A 620 -2.17 -28.60 -0.46
CA SER A 620 -3.39 -28.07 -1.09
C SER A 620 -4.02 -29.10 -2.02
N GLU A 621 -5.35 -29.06 -2.23
CA GLU A 621 -6.09 -30.00 -3.10
C GLU A 621 -5.52 -30.15 -4.53
N ASN A 622 -4.75 -29.17 -5.03
CA ASN A 622 -4.18 -29.15 -6.38
C ASN A 622 -2.76 -29.73 -6.51
N ILE A 623 -2.08 -30.04 -5.40
CA ILE A 623 -0.70 -30.57 -5.40
C ILE A 623 -0.62 -31.73 -4.41
N SER A 624 -0.57 -32.95 -4.92
CA SER A 624 -0.34 -34.14 -4.09
C SER A 624 1.12 -34.21 -3.60
N SER A 625 1.37 -34.86 -2.46
CA SER A 625 2.73 -35.22 -2.00
C SER A 625 3.55 -35.95 -3.07
N LYS A 626 2.86 -36.67 -3.97
CA LYS A 626 3.44 -37.36 -5.13
C LYS A 626 3.96 -36.39 -6.20
N GLN A 627 3.21 -35.32 -6.50
CA GLN A 627 3.64 -34.28 -7.46
C GLN A 627 4.81 -33.44 -6.94
N LEU A 628 4.84 -33.15 -5.62
CA LEU A 628 6.00 -32.51 -4.99
C LEU A 628 7.21 -33.46 -4.98
N SER A 629 7.00 -34.77 -4.83
CA SER A 629 8.08 -35.77 -4.84
C SER A 629 8.74 -35.98 -6.20
N ASP A 630 8.11 -35.53 -7.29
CA ASP A 630 8.65 -35.61 -8.66
C ASP A 630 9.46 -34.35 -9.05
N LEU A 631 9.49 -33.33 -8.19
CA LEU A 631 10.22 -32.09 -8.43
C LEU A 631 11.72 -32.30 -8.20
N THR A 632 12.49 -32.32 -9.28
CA THR A 632 13.94 -32.53 -9.20
C THR A 632 14.70 -31.21 -9.21
N TYR A 633 15.86 -31.19 -8.56
CA TYR A 633 16.80 -30.07 -8.59
C TYR A 633 17.17 -29.67 -10.03
N ASP A 634 17.28 -30.65 -10.92
CA ASP A 634 17.64 -30.43 -12.33
C ASP A 634 16.52 -29.76 -13.12
N GLN A 635 15.24 -30.11 -12.89
CA GLN A 635 14.12 -29.41 -13.52
C GLN A 635 14.07 -27.94 -13.11
N LEU A 636 14.27 -27.64 -11.83
CA LEU A 636 14.34 -26.26 -11.35
C LEU A 636 15.54 -25.51 -11.93
N LYS A 637 16.69 -26.17 -12.05
CA LYS A 637 17.87 -25.61 -12.71
C LYS A 637 17.60 -25.30 -14.17
N THR A 638 16.94 -26.18 -14.91
CA THR A 638 16.57 -25.96 -16.32
C THR A 638 15.65 -24.76 -16.48
N LEU A 639 14.64 -24.61 -15.62
CA LEU A 639 13.74 -23.44 -15.64
C LEU A 639 14.49 -22.14 -15.34
N TYR A 640 15.40 -22.17 -14.37
CA TYR A 640 16.26 -21.03 -14.07
C TYR A 640 17.17 -20.67 -15.24
N THR A 641 17.81 -21.66 -15.89
CA THR A 641 18.63 -21.42 -17.07
C THR A 641 17.82 -20.79 -18.21
N ALA A 642 16.62 -21.33 -18.49
CA ALA A 642 15.72 -20.77 -19.51
C ALA A 642 15.27 -19.33 -19.16
N TYR A 643 15.06 -19.02 -17.89
CA TYR A 643 14.75 -17.67 -17.42
C TYR A 643 15.94 -16.71 -17.61
N ILE A 644 17.16 -17.13 -17.25
CA ILE A 644 18.37 -16.32 -17.48
C ILE A 644 18.63 -16.09 -18.96
N GLU A 645 18.39 -17.10 -19.82
CA GLU A 645 18.50 -16.95 -21.28
C GLU A 645 17.42 -16.02 -21.88
N SER A 646 16.33 -15.78 -21.15
CA SER A 646 15.25 -14.87 -21.54
C SER A 646 15.42 -13.42 -21.08
N LEU A 647 16.35 -13.18 -20.16
CA LEU A 647 16.77 -11.85 -19.70
C LEU A 647 17.88 -11.30 -20.61
#